data_AF-A0A7W2GJ02-F1
#
_entry.id   AF-A0A7W2GJ02-F1
#
_cell.length_a   1.000
_cell.length_b   1.000
_cell.length_c   1.000
_cell.angle_alpha   90.00
_cell.angle_beta   90.00
_cell.angle_gamma   90.00
#
_symmetry.space_group_name_H-M   'P 1'
#
loop_
_entity.id
_entity.type
_entity.pdbx_description
1 polymer ?
#
loop_
_entity_poly.entity_id
_entity_poly.type
_entity_poly.pdbx_seq_one_letter_code
_entity_poly.pdbx_strand_id
1 'polypeptide(L)'
;MAAEYRIAIIGSGPGGLSAAGHAAELGVSHVLLEKASHLSDTLFKFQKGKFVMATPDVLPLRSPMPFEAGAREEILGNWDSKSDQLKVNVRLNTEVVGIEGEKGNFTIKTGDGRAVTAEAVILGIGLQGNLNKLRVPGAELPHIQYQLDDPDEYELERIIIIGAGDAAIENAVALSKQNTVYVLNRGEDFARAKPANEALITSAIDAGKIQPFYKANTISAGEGSLTIDTPEGEVTVECDRVIARLGASPPRKFVESCGITFPSDARNALPECSEQYESNVAGIYIVGALGGYPLIKQAINQGYEAVEYILGNAVEPADAPILKSKISILESDDVEAFLRKVRDSIPIFADINALMLREMMVESTVHKYVPGDIVFEKNDYTNSFYVVLDGSVAVMIDEKKPDKRIVIGLGNYFGEMGLISGRRRTATIRAESKCVLIEIPRRTMIKVRGNSPEVRQALDREAAIRQIQTYIAPNVPRDDLIDIAESSEIKSYKSGEVLFNEGDEADSLHLIRKGSVSVAKRLDGRSVVLSYVASGNYVGEMGLISDAPRSASVTAAVASETIRIDGSAFKHLMASNPKLKASVEEKFKDRLTQNERISQTGGGGGILEFLLEQGVSEATDVLLIDESLCVGCDNCETACAETHDGISRLDREAGPTYETMHIPTSCRHCENPHCMTDCPPDAIKRSPAGEVFIEDSCIGCGNCARSCPYGVIQLASLDNKKSGILSRLFAKNDTSEKSPKKAVKCDMCRDYEGGPSCVRACPTGAAVRVAPQALIQLQGK
;
A
#
# COMPACT_ATOMS: atom_id res chain seq x y z
N MET A 1 -21.41 10.85 47.87
CA MET A 1 -22.27 10.18 46.88
C MET A 1 -21.55 10.24 45.54
N ALA A 2 -21.43 9.13 44.81
CA ALA A 2 -20.89 9.17 43.46
C ALA A 2 -21.79 10.07 42.60
N ALA A 3 -21.20 10.88 41.71
CA ALA A 3 -21.99 11.65 40.76
C ALA A 3 -22.62 10.68 39.75
N GLU A 4 -23.93 10.80 39.56
CA GLU A 4 -24.74 9.93 38.71
C GLU A 4 -24.99 10.59 37.35
N TYR A 5 -24.57 9.92 36.29
CA TYR A 5 -24.67 10.39 34.91
C TYR A 5 -25.52 9.45 34.08
N ARG A 6 -26.11 9.95 33.00
CA ARG A 6 -26.74 9.06 32.01
C ARG A 6 -25.66 8.37 31.16
N ILE A 7 -24.62 9.12 30.77
CA ILE A 7 -23.55 8.62 29.90
C ILE A 7 -22.17 8.96 30.49
N ALA A 8 -21.34 7.95 30.72
CA ALA A 8 -19.90 8.15 30.95
C ALA A 8 -19.12 7.89 29.66
N ILE A 9 -18.37 8.88 29.18
CA ILE A 9 -17.49 8.76 28.02
C ILE A 9 -16.04 8.66 28.51
N ILE A 10 -15.33 7.62 28.07
CA ILE A 10 -13.97 7.32 28.49
C ILE A 10 -13.02 7.60 27.32
N GLY A 11 -12.16 8.61 27.48
CA GLY A 11 -11.21 9.07 26.46
C GLY A 11 -11.79 10.14 25.53
N SER A 12 -11.02 11.21 25.30
CA SER A 12 -11.39 12.37 24.49
C SER A 12 -10.84 12.32 23.06
N GLY A 13 -10.55 11.13 22.53
CA GLY A 13 -10.28 10.96 21.10
C GLY A 13 -11.47 11.39 20.24
N PRO A 14 -11.33 11.44 18.90
CA PRO A 14 -12.34 12.04 18.03
C PRO A 14 -13.78 11.53 18.25
N GLY A 15 -13.95 10.22 18.45
CA GLY A 15 -15.26 9.64 18.74
C GLY A 15 -15.78 9.93 20.15
N GLY A 16 -14.91 9.90 21.16
CA GLY A 16 -15.30 10.25 22.53
C GLY A 16 -15.68 11.73 22.67
N LEU A 17 -14.89 12.62 22.05
CA LEU A 17 -15.19 14.05 22.04
C LEU A 17 -16.49 14.37 21.29
N SER A 18 -16.73 13.69 20.17
CA SER A 18 -18.00 13.78 19.44
C SER A 18 -19.19 13.33 20.28
N ALA A 19 -19.08 12.19 20.97
CA ALA A 19 -20.13 11.70 21.87
C ALA A 19 -20.41 12.71 23.01
N ALA A 20 -19.36 13.26 23.61
CA ALA A 20 -19.51 14.24 24.67
C ALA A 20 -20.11 15.57 24.17
N GLY A 21 -19.67 16.05 23.00
CA GLY A 21 -20.24 17.23 22.33
C GLY A 21 -21.72 17.05 22.00
N HIS A 22 -22.10 15.90 21.44
CA HIS A 22 -23.49 15.60 21.10
C HIS A 22 -24.38 15.46 22.35
N ALA A 23 -23.89 14.75 23.38
CA ALA A 23 -24.59 14.67 24.66
C ALA A 23 -24.80 16.05 25.31
N ALA A 24 -23.81 16.95 25.18
CA ALA A 24 -23.93 18.33 25.64
C ALA A 24 -24.94 19.15 24.84
N GLU A 25 -24.94 19.04 23.50
CA GLU A 25 -25.90 19.69 22.62
C GLU A 25 -27.36 19.30 22.95
N LEU A 26 -27.58 18.01 23.25
CA LEU A 26 -28.89 17.48 23.64
C LEU A 26 -29.26 17.74 25.12
N GLY A 27 -28.37 18.30 25.93
CA GLY A 27 -28.59 18.50 27.37
C GLY A 27 -28.66 17.20 28.18
N VAL A 28 -28.09 16.11 27.68
CA VAL A 28 -28.05 14.81 28.35
C VAL A 28 -27.00 14.86 29.48
N SER A 29 -27.34 14.34 30.66
CA SER A 29 -26.38 14.22 31.77
C SER A 29 -25.21 13.31 31.37
N HIS A 30 -24.01 13.87 31.24
CA HIS A 30 -22.84 13.14 30.78
C HIS A 30 -21.58 13.55 31.53
N VAL A 31 -20.53 12.73 31.46
CA VAL A 31 -19.17 13.09 31.86
C VAL A 31 -18.15 12.49 30.89
N LEU A 32 -17.24 13.32 30.39
CA LEU A 32 -16.07 12.90 29.62
C LEU A 32 -14.86 12.78 30.55
N LEU A 33 -14.25 11.60 30.64
CA LEU A 33 -13.07 11.34 31.47
C LEU A 33 -11.84 11.19 30.57
N GLU A 34 -10.86 12.08 30.73
CA GLU A 34 -9.63 12.09 29.95
C GLU A 34 -8.42 11.98 30.88
N LYS A 35 -7.51 11.05 30.57
CA LYS A 35 -6.31 10.81 31.37
C LYS A 35 -5.28 11.93 31.22
N ALA A 36 -5.24 12.59 30.07
CA ALA A 36 -4.35 13.69 29.79
C ALA A 36 -4.82 15.00 30.44
N SER A 37 -3.92 15.98 30.48
CA SER A 37 -4.20 17.33 30.96
C SER A 37 -4.89 18.23 29.92
N HIS A 38 -5.26 17.68 28.77
CA HIS A 38 -5.85 18.36 27.61
C HIS A 38 -6.74 17.39 26.82
N LEU A 39 -7.57 17.89 25.92
CA LEU A 39 -8.45 17.09 25.07
C LEU A 39 -7.71 16.51 23.85
N SER A 40 -8.21 15.40 23.31
CA SER A 40 -7.74 14.82 22.03
C SER A 40 -6.24 14.47 21.99
N ASP A 41 -5.73 13.89 23.09
CA ASP A 41 -4.32 13.51 23.30
C ASP A 41 -3.68 12.74 22.11
N THR A 42 -4.47 11.92 21.42
CA THR A 42 -3.98 11.21 20.22
C THR A 42 -3.57 12.15 19.08
N LEU A 43 -4.40 13.16 18.77
CA LEU A 43 -4.07 14.14 17.72
C LEU A 43 -3.05 15.15 18.24
N PHE A 44 -3.11 15.52 19.52
CA PHE A 44 -2.11 16.38 20.16
C PHE A 44 -0.68 15.82 19.99
N LYS A 45 -0.53 14.50 20.13
CA LYS A 45 0.73 13.76 19.96
C LYS A 45 1.12 13.46 18.51
N PHE A 46 0.35 13.91 17.52
CA PHE A 46 0.86 13.91 16.15
C PHE A 46 2.01 14.90 16.04
N GLN A 47 2.91 14.71 15.06
CA GLN A 47 3.98 15.66 14.81
C GLN A 47 3.43 17.08 14.63
N LYS A 48 4.11 18.07 15.20
CA LYS A 48 3.77 19.48 15.02
C LYS A 48 3.69 19.91 13.55
N GLY A 49 2.67 20.70 13.22
CA GLY A 49 2.38 21.14 11.85
C GLY A 49 1.91 20.04 10.90
N LYS A 50 1.63 18.81 11.40
CA LYS A 50 1.13 17.72 10.56
C LYS A 50 -0.21 18.12 9.92
N PHE A 51 -0.30 17.99 8.60
CA PHE A 51 -1.56 18.15 7.89
C PHE A 51 -2.41 16.88 8.06
N VAL A 52 -3.62 17.04 8.58
CA VAL A 52 -4.56 15.94 8.84
C VAL A 52 -5.68 15.99 7.81
N MET A 53 -5.91 14.86 7.13
CA MET A 53 -6.92 14.74 6.08
C MET A 53 -8.29 14.37 6.66
N ALA A 54 -9.36 14.91 6.08
CA ALA A 54 -10.75 14.62 6.46
C ALA A 54 -11.41 13.54 5.58
N THR A 55 -10.71 12.43 5.35
CA THR A 55 -11.18 11.34 4.50
C THR A 55 -12.09 10.34 5.23
N PRO A 56 -13.04 9.68 4.52
CA PRO A 56 -13.36 9.91 3.11
C PRO A 56 -14.30 11.12 2.92
N ASP A 57 -14.09 11.89 1.85
CA ASP A 57 -14.84 13.13 1.61
C ASP A 57 -16.34 12.89 1.43
N VAL A 58 -16.70 11.72 0.88
CA VAL A 58 -18.08 11.28 0.62
C VAL A 58 -18.92 11.06 1.88
N LEU A 59 -18.28 10.84 3.04
CA LEU A 59 -18.99 10.61 4.28
C LEU A 59 -19.46 11.95 4.87
N PRO A 60 -20.75 12.11 5.22
CA PRO A 60 -21.21 13.32 5.89
C PRO A 60 -20.56 13.44 7.29
N LEU A 61 -20.47 14.66 7.82
CA LEU A 61 -20.12 14.91 9.22
C LEU A 61 -21.40 15.27 9.97
N ARG A 62 -21.80 14.47 10.95
CA ARG A 62 -23.04 14.68 11.72
C ARG A 62 -22.84 15.32 13.08
N SER A 63 -21.67 15.11 13.66
CA SER A 63 -21.33 15.62 14.98
C SER A 63 -21.37 17.15 15.03
N PRO A 64 -21.73 17.74 16.18
CA PRO A 64 -21.53 19.16 16.41
C PRO A 64 -20.03 19.55 16.48
N MET A 65 -19.12 18.57 16.62
CA MET A 65 -17.68 18.82 16.58
C MET A 65 -17.20 18.99 15.13
N PRO A 66 -16.69 20.18 14.73
CA PRO A 66 -16.30 20.44 13.35
C PRO A 66 -15.04 19.65 12.96
N PHE A 67 -14.97 19.15 11.74
CA PHE A 67 -13.77 18.47 11.25
C PHE A 67 -13.62 18.62 9.74
N GLU A 68 -12.60 19.37 9.35
CA GLU A 68 -12.16 19.57 7.96
C GLU A 68 -10.65 19.31 7.87
N ALA A 69 -10.15 19.10 6.64
CA ALA A 69 -8.73 18.87 6.43
C ALA A 69 -7.94 20.15 6.75
N GLY A 70 -6.90 20.04 7.56
CA GLY A 70 -6.18 21.21 8.05
C GLY A 70 -4.93 20.86 8.85
N ALA A 71 -4.24 21.89 9.35
CA ALA A 71 -3.12 21.69 10.26
C ALA A 71 -3.61 21.11 11.60
N ARG A 72 -2.79 20.25 12.23
CA ARG A 72 -3.05 19.66 13.55
C ARG A 72 -3.55 20.68 14.56
N GLU A 73 -2.87 21.82 14.67
CA GLU A 73 -3.15 22.87 15.66
C GLU A 73 -4.49 23.55 15.43
N GLU A 74 -4.88 23.76 14.17
CA GLU A 74 -6.16 24.36 13.80
C GLU A 74 -7.32 23.44 14.20
N ILE A 75 -7.19 22.14 13.92
CA ILE A 75 -8.21 21.14 14.28
C ILE A 75 -8.38 21.07 15.80
N LEU A 76 -7.28 21.00 16.56
CA LEU A 76 -7.31 20.99 18.02
C LEU A 76 -7.98 22.26 18.58
N GLY A 77 -7.59 23.44 18.08
CA GLY A 77 -8.17 24.72 18.52
C GLY A 77 -9.67 24.82 18.24
N ASN A 78 -10.13 24.30 17.10
CA ASN A 78 -11.55 24.25 16.76
C ASN A 78 -12.33 23.31 17.70
N TRP A 79 -11.76 22.17 18.05
CA TRP A 79 -12.37 21.21 18.99
C TRP A 79 -12.43 21.74 20.42
N ASP A 80 -11.38 22.38 20.91
CA ASP A 80 -11.36 23.01 22.24
C ASP A 80 -12.42 24.11 22.32
N SER A 81 -12.41 25.03 21.35
CA SER A 81 -13.38 26.14 21.28
C SER A 81 -14.83 25.64 21.23
N LYS A 82 -15.09 24.57 20.45
CA LYS A 82 -16.43 24.01 20.34
C LYS A 82 -16.87 23.30 21.63
N SER A 83 -15.95 22.61 22.29
CA SER A 83 -16.22 21.93 23.57
C SER A 83 -16.60 22.93 24.67
N ASP A 84 -15.90 24.06 24.74
CA ASP A 84 -16.23 25.17 25.65
C ASP A 84 -17.59 25.80 25.32
N GLN A 85 -17.87 26.03 24.03
CA GLN A 85 -19.15 26.58 23.57
C GLN A 85 -20.33 25.69 23.98
N LEU A 86 -20.20 24.38 23.78
CA LEU A 86 -21.22 23.38 24.14
C LEU A 86 -21.29 23.10 25.64
N LYS A 87 -20.30 23.57 26.42
CA LYS A 87 -20.16 23.30 27.85
C LYS A 87 -20.08 21.79 28.14
N VAL A 88 -19.26 21.09 27.36
CA VAL A 88 -19.00 19.66 27.56
C VAL A 88 -18.50 19.43 28.98
N ASN A 89 -19.14 18.53 29.73
CA ASN A 89 -18.73 18.20 31.09
C ASN A 89 -17.52 17.27 31.06
N VAL A 90 -16.32 17.83 31.16
CA VAL A 90 -15.05 17.09 31.11
C VAL A 90 -14.33 17.06 32.46
N ARG A 91 -13.68 15.93 32.76
CA ARG A 91 -12.67 15.80 33.82
C ARG A 91 -11.35 15.34 33.21
N LEU A 92 -10.40 16.27 33.16
CA LEU A 92 -9.02 16.02 32.74
C LEU A 92 -8.22 15.37 33.87
N ASN A 93 -7.03 14.85 33.55
CA ASN A 93 -6.15 14.14 34.50
C ASN A 93 -6.86 12.99 35.25
N THR A 94 -7.81 12.34 34.59
CA THR A 94 -8.68 11.32 35.17
C THR A 94 -8.55 10.03 34.37
N GLU A 95 -7.58 9.18 34.74
CA GLU A 95 -7.44 7.84 34.19
C GLU A 95 -8.52 6.92 34.76
N VAL A 96 -9.17 6.14 33.89
CA VAL A 96 -10.15 5.12 34.29
C VAL A 96 -9.44 3.78 34.38
N VAL A 97 -9.54 3.13 35.54
CA VAL A 97 -8.80 1.91 35.86
C VAL A 97 -9.69 0.67 35.96
N GLY A 98 -11.02 0.84 35.99
CA GLY A 98 -11.97 -0.27 35.98
C GLY A 98 -13.41 0.20 35.80
N ILE A 99 -14.22 -0.68 35.22
CA ILE A 99 -15.66 -0.49 35.02
C ILE A 99 -16.36 -1.77 35.45
N GLU A 100 -17.30 -1.65 36.39
CA GLU A 100 -18.05 -2.77 36.95
C GLU A 100 -19.54 -2.42 36.97
N GLY A 101 -20.40 -3.45 36.98
CA GLY A 101 -21.85 -3.29 37.04
C GLY A 101 -22.55 -3.75 35.77
N GLU A 102 -23.74 -3.23 35.55
CA GLU A 102 -24.63 -3.62 34.45
C GLU A 102 -25.34 -2.38 33.87
N LYS A 103 -25.98 -2.56 32.71
CA LYS A 103 -26.75 -1.50 32.03
C LYS A 103 -27.72 -0.82 33.00
N GLY A 104 -27.63 0.51 33.08
CA GLY A 104 -28.41 1.33 34.01
C GLY A 104 -27.69 1.66 35.32
N ASN A 105 -26.61 0.95 35.69
CA ASN A 105 -25.89 1.18 36.95
C ASN A 105 -24.42 0.72 36.89
N PHE A 106 -23.62 1.33 36.01
CA PHE A 106 -22.18 1.14 35.99
C PHE A 106 -21.48 1.97 37.05
N THR A 107 -20.44 1.41 37.66
CA THR A 107 -19.48 2.12 38.50
C THR A 107 -18.14 2.22 37.76
N ILE A 108 -17.69 3.44 37.50
CA ILE A 108 -16.45 3.75 36.80
C ILE A 108 -15.41 4.20 37.84
N LYS A 109 -14.37 3.39 38.03
CA LYS A 109 -13.28 3.63 38.99
C LYS A 109 -12.16 4.43 38.34
N THR A 110 -11.69 5.47 39.01
CA THR A 110 -10.61 6.35 38.53
C THR A 110 -9.31 6.11 39.28
N GLY A 111 -8.17 6.39 38.65
CA GLY A 111 -6.83 6.10 39.19
C GLY A 111 -6.47 6.84 40.48
N ASP A 112 -7.20 7.91 40.80
CA ASP A 112 -7.10 8.67 42.05
C ASP A 112 -7.99 8.11 43.19
N GLY A 113 -8.59 6.94 42.98
CA GLY A 113 -9.44 6.26 43.97
C GLY A 113 -10.87 6.80 44.07
N ARG A 114 -11.28 7.75 43.22
CA ARG A 114 -12.67 8.20 43.11
C ARG A 114 -13.48 7.25 42.22
N ALA A 115 -14.80 7.46 42.21
CA ALA A 115 -15.70 6.76 41.31
C ALA A 115 -16.84 7.67 40.85
N VAL A 116 -17.36 7.40 39.65
CA VAL A 116 -18.61 7.96 39.12
C VAL A 116 -19.55 6.83 38.73
N THR A 117 -20.86 7.08 38.73
CA THR A 117 -21.85 6.12 38.26
C THR A 117 -22.49 6.59 36.96
N ALA A 118 -22.82 5.66 36.08
CA ALA A 118 -23.53 5.97 34.84
C ALA A 118 -24.47 4.87 34.37
N GLU A 119 -25.54 5.24 33.65
CA GLU A 119 -26.46 4.26 33.04
C GLU A 119 -25.82 3.54 31.85
N ALA A 120 -25.01 4.25 31.05
CA ALA A 120 -24.29 3.70 29.90
C ALA A 120 -22.85 4.22 29.83
N VAL A 121 -21.98 3.48 29.16
CA VAL A 121 -20.57 3.79 28.98
C VAL A 121 -20.21 3.82 27.50
N ILE A 122 -19.46 4.83 27.06
CA ILE A 122 -18.84 4.88 25.74
C ILE A 122 -17.31 4.82 25.90
N LEU A 123 -16.69 3.79 25.33
CA LEU A 123 -15.24 3.64 25.26
C LEU A 123 -14.69 4.31 23.98
N GLY A 124 -14.23 5.56 24.12
CA GLY A 124 -13.54 6.34 23.09
C GLY A 124 -12.00 6.35 23.26
N ILE A 125 -11.45 5.29 23.84
CA ILE A 125 -10.04 5.23 24.29
C ILE A 125 -9.02 4.97 23.17
N GLY A 126 -9.48 4.54 21.99
CA GLY A 126 -8.63 4.22 20.85
C GLY A 126 -7.55 3.18 21.15
N LEU A 127 -6.47 3.20 20.36
CA LEU A 127 -5.32 2.30 20.53
C LEU A 127 -4.05 3.05 20.99
N GLN A 128 -3.91 4.32 20.59
CA GLN A 128 -2.66 5.10 20.74
C GLN A 128 -2.28 5.39 22.20
N GLY A 129 -3.23 5.27 23.13
CA GLY A 129 -2.96 5.35 24.57
C GLY A 129 -2.15 4.18 25.13
N ASN A 130 -2.00 3.08 24.38
CA ASN A 130 -1.31 1.85 24.78
C ASN A 130 -0.26 1.43 23.72
N LEU A 131 0.85 2.17 23.71
CA LEU A 131 1.96 1.94 22.79
C LEU A 131 2.67 0.62 23.06
N ASN A 132 3.16 -0.01 21.99
CA ASN A 132 4.02 -1.17 22.09
C ASN A 132 5.38 -0.74 22.65
N LYS A 133 5.78 -1.32 23.77
CA LYS A 133 7.08 -1.06 24.40
C LYS A 133 8.12 -2.13 24.05
N LEU A 134 9.39 -1.76 24.13
CA LEU A 134 10.49 -2.71 24.09
C LEU A 134 10.41 -3.63 25.32
N ARG A 135 10.79 -4.90 25.15
CA ARG A 135 10.81 -5.90 26.21
C ARG A 135 12.23 -6.41 26.41
N VAL A 136 13.12 -5.47 26.69
CA VAL A 136 14.55 -5.71 26.90
C VAL A 136 14.99 -5.02 28.19
N PRO A 137 16.07 -5.48 28.84
CA PRO A 137 16.66 -4.74 29.96
C PRO A 137 16.99 -3.29 29.56
N GLY A 138 16.57 -2.31 30.37
CA GLY A 138 16.88 -0.88 30.14
C GLY A 138 15.86 -0.15 29.26
N ALA A 139 14.76 -0.79 28.85
CA ALA A 139 13.71 -0.20 28.02
C ALA A 139 12.95 0.98 28.68
N GLU A 140 13.21 1.20 29.97
CA GLU A 140 12.65 2.23 30.83
C GLU A 140 13.60 3.40 31.07
N LEU A 141 14.81 3.38 30.51
CA LEU A 141 15.77 4.47 30.64
C LEU A 141 15.24 5.77 30.00
N PRO A 142 15.55 6.96 30.55
CA PRO A 142 14.94 8.23 30.12
C PRO A 142 15.16 8.61 28.65
N HIS A 143 16.26 8.14 28.06
CA HIS A 143 16.59 8.40 26.65
C HIS A 143 15.84 7.47 25.68
N ILE A 144 15.07 6.50 26.18
CA ILE A 144 14.19 5.63 25.39
C ILE A 144 12.79 6.25 25.35
N GLN A 145 12.41 6.76 24.19
CA GLN A 145 11.13 7.38 23.91
C GLN A 145 10.29 6.49 22.99
N TYR A 146 8.97 6.59 23.07
CA TYR A 146 8.04 5.82 22.23
C TYR A 146 7.21 6.71 21.28
N GLN A 147 7.42 8.02 21.38
CA GLN A 147 6.78 9.07 20.59
C GLN A 147 7.80 10.16 20.28
N LEU A 148 7.52 10.94 19.24
CA LEU A 148 8.25 12.13 18.85
C LEU A 148 7.23 13.23 18.56
N ASP A 149 7.27 14.30 19.35
CA ASP A 149 6.29 15.39 19.28
C ASP A 149 6.73 16.47 18.27
N ASP A 150 7.97 16.94 18.39
CA ASP A 150 8.57 17.93 17.49
C ASP A 150 10.01 17.51 17.11
N PRO A 151 10.28 17.13 15.84
CA PRO A 151 11.63 16.78 15.40
C PRO A 151 12.60 17.97 15.45
N ASP A 152 12.09 19.21 15.40
CA ASP A 152 12.93 20.40 15.34
C ASP A 152 13.53 20.75 16.73
N GLU A 153 13.06 20.10 17.81
CA GLU A 153 13.61 20.24 19.17
C GLU A 153 14.97 19.56 19.37
N TYR A 154 15.37 18.69 18.44
CA TYR A 154 16.58 17.85 18.55
C TYR A 154 17.59 18.24 17.49
N GLU A 155 18.80 18.61 17.89
CA GLU A 155 19.87 19.04 16.98
C GLU A 155 21.22 18.44 17.40
N LEU A 156 22.02 18.02 16.41
CA LEU A 156 23.37 17.47 16.61
C LEU A 156 23.43 16.21 17.49
N GLU A 157 22.35 15.42 17.53
CA GLU A 157 22.29 14.19 18.31
C GLU A 157 22.48 12.93 17.47
N ARG A 158 22.83 11.82 18.15
CA ARG A 158 22.78 10.46 17.61
C ARG A 158 21.48 9.80 18.06
N ILE A 159 20.56 9.63 17.11
CA ILE A 159 19.21 9.13 17.40
C ILE A 159 18.99 7.80 16.71
N ILE A 160 18.61 6.77 17.48
CA ILE A 160 18.20 5.47 16.93
C ILE A 160 16.68 5.43 16.85
N ILE A 161 16.14 5.31 15.64
CA ILE A 161 14.72 5.04 15.41
C ILE A 161 14.51 3.54 15.32
N ILE A 162 13.62 2.97 16.15
CA ILE A 162 13.26 1.55 16.06
C ILE A 162 11.88 1.42 15.43
N GLY A 163 11.82 0.76 14.26
CA GLY A 163 10.58 0.48 13.55
C GLY A 163 10.65 0.79 12.06
N ALA A 164 9.74 0.19 11.31
CA ALA A 164 9.67 0.29 9.85
C ALA A 164 8.27 0.69 9.33
N GLY A 165 7.40 1.19 10.22
CA GLY A 165 6.10 1.73 9.83
C GLY A 165 6.20 3.20 9.42
N ASP A 166 5.12 3.73 8.82
CA ASP A 166 5.03 5.12 8.34
C ASP A 166 5.54 6.14 9.37
N ALA A 167 5.05 6.06 10.61
CA ALA A 167 5.44 7.00 11.64
C ALA A 167 6.94 6.92 12.02
N ALA A 168 7.53 5.72 11.98
CA ALA A 168 8.96 5.55 12.25
C ALA A 168 9.79 6.23 11.17
N ILE A 169 9.40 6.03 9.91
CA ILE A 169 10.08 6.61 8.76
C ILE A 169 9.90 8.13 8.70
N GLU A 170 8.68 8.63 8.90
CA GLU A 170 8.40 10.06 9.00
C GLU A 170 9.31 10.72 10.05
N ASN A 171 9.43 10.11 11.23
CA ASN A 171 10.32 10.58 12.29
C ASN A 171 11.80 10.53 11.90
N ALA A 172 12.27 9.42 11.31
CA ALA A 172 13.66 9.27 10.87
C ALA A 172 14.05 10.32 9.82
N VAL A 173 13.20 10.52 8.80
CA VAL A 173 13.43 11.48 7.73
C VAL A 173 13.39 12.91 8.27
N ALA A 174 12.46 13.24 9.16
CA ALA A 174 12.40 14.56 9.77
C ALA A 174 13.64 14.88 10.60
N LEU A 175 14.08 13.94 11.46
CA LEU A 175 15.25 14.13 12.34
C LEU A 175 16.57 14.16 11.58
N SER A 176 16.70 13.44 10.46
CA SER A 176 17.94 13.38 9.67
C SER A 176 18.33 14.70 9.00
N LYS A 177 17.49 15.73 9.08
CA LYS A 177 17.83 17.08 8.59
C LYS A 177 18.96 17.72 9.41
N GLN A 178 19.05 17.41 10.69
CA GLN A 178 19.96 18.09 11.64
C GLN A 178 20.59 17.16 12.69
N ASN A 179 20.38 15.84 12.57
CA ASN A 179 20.89 14.81 13.49
C ASN A 179 21.55 13.66 12.74
N THR A 180 22.38 12.89 13.45
CA THR A 180 22.87 11.59 12.99
C THR A 180 21.82 10.54 13.31
N VAL A 181 21.17 9.98 12.30
CA VAL A 181 20.03 9.07 12.50
C VAL A 181 20.37 7.65 12.08
N TYR A 182 20.14 6.72 13.00
CA TYR A 182 20.13 5.28 12.72
C TYR A 182 18.70 4.78 12.65
N VAL A 183 18.41 3.83 11.76
CA VAL A 183 17.11 3.15 11.71
C VAL A 183 17.30 1.65 11.93
N LEU A 184 16.73 1.15 13.01
CA LEU A 184 16.71 -0.27 13.36
C LEU A 184 15.44 -0.94 12.84
N ASN A 185 15.62 -1.91 11.94
CA ASN A 185 14.54 -2.68 11.34
C ASN A 185 14.80 -4.18 11.47
N ARG A 186 13.80 -4.91 11.95
CA ARG A 186 13.85 -6.38 12.06
C ARG A 186 13.73 -7.07 10.70
N GLY A 187 13.11 -6.42 9.72
CA GLY A 187 12.98 -6.91 8.36
C GLY A 187 14.23 -6.65 7.53
N GLU A 188 14.22 -7.17 6.30
CA GLU A 188 15.28 -6.94 5.31
C GLU A 188 15.07 -5.64 4.52
N ASP A 189 13.85 -5.08 4.62
CA ASP A 189 13.35 -3.92 3.87
C ASP A 189 12.27 -3.15 4.66
N PHE A 190 11.80 -2.05 4.09
CA PHE A 190 10.72 -1.22 4.66
C PHE A 190 9.34 -1.54 4.06
N ALA A 191 9.09 -2.78 3.62
CA ALA A 191 7.87 -3.17 2.89
C ALA A 191 6.55 -3.01 3.66
N ARG A 192 6.61 -2.72 4.97
CA ARG A 192 5.43 -2.41 5.80
C ARG A 192 4.99 -0.96 5.68
N ALA A 193 5.87 -0.08 5.22
CA ALA A 193 5.58 1.32 5.04
C ALA A 193 4.75 1.53 3.77
N LYS A 194 4.06 2.67 3.71
CA LYS A 194 3.57 3.16 2.43
C LYS A 194 4.79 3.39 1.51
N PRO A 195 4.67 3.08 0.22
CA PRO A 195 5.82 3.17 -0.68
C PRO A 195 6.48 4.57 -0.75
N ALA A 196 5.83 5.65 -0.31
CA ALA A 196 6.42 7.00 -0.27
C ALA A 196 7.40 7.08 0.86
N ASN A 197 6.97 6.59 2.01
CA ASN A 197 7.81 6.54 3.18
C ASN A 197 8.97 5.60 2.88
N GLU A 198 8.72 4.44 2.29
CA GLU A 198 9.79 3.55 1.79
C GLU A 198 10.76 4.27 0.82
N ALA A 199 10.26 5.02 -0.16
CA ALA A 199 11.10 5.78 -1.08
C ALA A 199 11.88 6.91 -0.38
N LEU A 200 11.25 7.62 0.57
CA LEU A 200 11.87 8.69 1.36
C LEU A 200 13.00 8.15 2.23
N ILE A 201 12.76 7.04 2.94
CA ILE A 201 13.80 6.44 3.79
C ILE A 201 14.93 5.87 2.93
N THR A 202 14.61 5.20 1.82
CA THR A 202 15.61 4.65 0.90
C THR A 202 16.47 5.78 0.33
N SER A 203 15.87 6.86 -0.17
CA SER A 203 16.60 8.02 -0.68
C SER A 203 17.48 8.69 0.40
N ALA A 204 17.00 8.77 1.64
CA ALA A 204 17.79 9.31 2.75
C ALA A 204 18.97 8.38 3.13
N ILE A 205 18.78 7.07 3.05
CA ILE A 205 19.83 6.06 3.25
C ILE A 205 20.88 6.15 2.14
N ASP A 206 20.46 6.18 0.88
CA ASP A 206 21.34 6.25 -0.29
C ASP A 206 22.14 7.56 -0.31
N ALA A 207 21.54 8.65 0.16
CA ALA A 207 22.22 9.93 0.35
C ALA A 207 23.15 9.97 1.59
N GLY A 208 23.26 8.87 2.35
CA GLY A 208 24.08 8.77 3.57
C GLY A 208 23.57 9.57 4.76
N LYS A 209 22.32 10.09 4.70
CA LYS A 209 21.71 10.89 5.79
C LYS A 209 21.17 10.02 6.91
N ILE A 210 20.85 8.76 6.62
CA ILE A 210 20.34 7.79 7.58
C ILE A 210 21.12 6.49 7.44
N GLN A 211 21.49 5.91 8.58
CA GLN A 211 22.26 4.66 8.64
C GLN A 211 21.33 3.49 9.03
N PRO A 212 21.06 2.52 8.15
CA PRO A 212 20.14 1.43 8.45
C PRO A 212 20.85 0.26 9.15
N PHE A 213 20.14 -0.36 10.07
CA PHE A 213 20.43 -1.69 10.59
C PHE A 213 19.27 -2.62 10.21
N TYR A 214 19.48 -3.47 9.20
CA TYR A 214 18.53 -4.46 8.75
C TYR A 214 18.68 -5.78 9.51
N LYS A 215 17.62 -6.60 9.53
CA LYS A 215 17.60 -7.89 10.24
C LYS A 215 18.04 -7.77 11.69
N ALA A 216 17.82 -6.60 12.29
CA ALA A 216 18.43 -6.26 13.56
C ALA A 216 17.40 -6.23 14.68
N ASN A 217 17.76 -6.81 15.83
CA ASN A 217 16.90 -6.93 16.99
C ASN A 217 17.54 -6.27 18.21
N THR A 218 16.74 -5.57 19.01
CA THR A 218 17.20 -4.98 20.26
C THR A 218 17.46 -6.07 21.31
N ILE A 219 18.63 -6.07 21.95
CA ILE A 219 19.00 -7.00 23.04
C ILE A 219 18.84 -6.33 24.40
N SER A 220 19.41 -5.14 24.58
CA SER A 220 19.36 -4.35 25.83
C SER A 220 19.66 -2.88 25.56
N ALA A 221 19.30 -2.01 26.51
CA ALA A 221 19.64 -0.59 26.49
C ALA A 221 20.52 -0.25 27.72
N GLY A 222 21.60 0.47 27.48
CA GLY A 222 22.49 1.05 28.49
C GLY A 222 22.32 2.57 28.57
N GLU A 223 22.96 3.23 29.53
CA GLU A 223 22.95 4.70 29.56
C GLU A 223 23.72 5.27 28.35
N GLY A 224 22.99 5.87 27.41
CA GLY A 224 23.58 6.45 26.19
C GLY A 224 23.95 5.42 25.12
N SER A 225 23.41 4.20 25.17
CA SER A 225 23.69 3.18 24.18
C SER A 225 22.57 2.15 24.01
N LEU A 226 22.53 1.52 22.84
CA LEU A 226 21.64 0.41 22.52
C LEU A 226 22.45 -0.77 22.01
N THR A 227 22.29 -1.93 22.63
CA THR A 227 22.90 -3.17 22.17
C THR A 227 21.89 -3.92 21.29
N ILE A 228 22.32 -4.25 20.08
CA ILE A 228 21.52 -4.85 19.02
C ILE A 228 22.20 -6.12 18.49
N ASP A 229 21.38 -7.12 18.17
CA ASP A 229 21.77 -8.29 17.41
C ASP A 229 21.67 -7.96 15.92
N THR A 230 22.71 -8.25 15.16
CA THR A 230 22.77 -8.05 13.70
C THR A 230 23.23 -9.34 13.03
N PRO A 231 23.03 -9.51 11.69
CA PRO A 231 23.57 -10.67 10.97
C PRO A 231 25.08 -10.86 11.13
N GLU A 232 25.82 -9.79 11.37
CA GLU A 232 27.27 -9.77 11.57
C GLU A 232 27.69 -10.02 13.03
N GLY A 233 26.71 -10.13 13.95
CA GLY A 233 26.91 -10.36 15.38
C GLY A 233 26.33 -9.23 16.25
N GLU A 234 26.62 -9.31 17.54
CA GLU A 234 26.17 -8.32 18.52
C GLU A 234 26.97 -7.01 18.40
N VAL A 235 26.26 -5.88 18.33
CA VAL A 235 26.83 -4.54 18.20
C VAL A 235 26.21 -3.63 19.27
N THR A 236 27.04 -2.85 19.95
CA THR A 236 26.57 -1.75 20.82
C THR A 236 26.73 -0.43 20.08
N VAL A 237 25.62 0.28 19.91
CA VAL A 237 25.58 1.58 19.23
C VAL A 237 25.41 2.66 20.29
N GLU A 238 26.32 3.63 20.32
CA GLU A 238 26.16 4.80 21.18
C GLU A 238 25.09 5.73 20.60
N CYS A 239 24.20 6.22 21.46
CA CYS A 239 23.09 7.08 21.08
C CYS A 239 22.71 8.01 22.21
N ASP A 240 22.37 9.24 21.85
CA ASP A 240 21.83 10.21 22.80
C ASP A 240 20.36 9.90 23.09
N ARG A 241 19.63 9.34 22.11
CA ARG A 241 18.23 8.94 22.23
C ARG A 241 17.89 7.72 21.38
N VAL A 242 16.86 7.00 21.83
CA VAL A 242 16.18 5.97 21.06
C VAL A 242 14.71 6.34 20.95
N ILE A 243 14.15 6.37 19.74
CA ILE A 243 12.73 6.60 19.51
C ILE A 243 12.12 5.34 18.91
N ALA A 244 11.44 4.57 19.75
CA ALA A 244 10.83 3.29 19.40
C ALA A 244 9.39 3.46 18.91
N ARG A 245 9.20 3.44 17.59
CA ARG A 245 7.89 3.57 16.92
C ARG A 245 7.33 2.19 16.55
N LEU A 246 6.95 1.45 17.59
CA LEU A 246 6.56 0.04 17.51
C LEU A 246 5.05 -0.19 17.28
N GLY A 247 4.30 0.86 16.99
CA GLY A 247 2.84 0.84 16.90
C GLY A 247 2.15 0.77 18.26
N ALA A 248 0.86 0.51 18.25
CA ALA A 248 0.03 0.41 19.44
C ALA A 248 -0.78 -0.90 19.44
N SER A 249 -1.34 -1.27 20.58
CA SER A 249 -2.22 -2.44 20.69
C SER A 249 -3.42 -2.10 21.56
N PRO A 250 -4.56 -2.79 21.38
CA PRO A 250 -5.70 -2.67 22.28
C PRO A 250 -5.25 -2.85 23.74
N PRO A 251 -5.76 -2.05 24.69
CA PRO A 251 -5.49 -2.25 26.12
C PRO A 251 -6.28 -3.46 26.64
N ARG A 252 -5.95 -4.66 26.14
CA ARG A 252 -6.74 -5.90 26.31
C ARG A 252 -7.09 -6.19 27.76
N LYS A 253 -6.11 -6.11 28.67
CA LYS A 253 -6.32 -6.32 30.12
C LYS A 253 -7.42 -5.43 30.70
N PHE A 254 -7.45 -4.15 30.32
CA PHE A 254 -8.48 -3.22 30.78
C PHE A 254 -9.83 -3.56 30.17
N VAL A 255 -9.89 -3.78 28.86
CA VAL A 255 -11.13 -4.11 28.14
C VAL A 255 -11.75 -5.42 28.65
N GLU A 256 -10.94 -6.46 28.84
CA GLU A 256 -11.36 -7.74 29.43
C GLU A 256 -11.82 -7.57 30.88
N SER A 257 -11.18 -6.69 31.66
CA SER A 257 -11.63 -6.40 33.03
C SER A 257 -13.00 -5.75 33.10
N CYS A 258 -13.46 -5.11 32.01
CA CYS A 258 -14.82 -4.61 31.87
C CYS A 258 -15.84 -5.69 31.45
N GLY A 259 -15.40 -6.96 31.29
CA GLY A 259 -16.24 -8.08 30.84
C GLY A 259 -16.35 -8.24 29.32
N ILE A 260 -15.60 -7.44 28.54
CA ILE A 260 -15.65 -7.46 27.07
C ILE A 260 -14.74 -8.56 26.52
N THR A 261 -15.25 -9.34 25.56
CA THR A 261 -14.53 -10.46 24.95
C THR A 261 -13.87 -10.08 23.63
N PHE A 262 -12.75 -10.75 23.31
CA PHE A 262 -12.06 -10.67 22.03
C PHE A 262 -12.28 -11.96 21.23
N PRO A 263 -12.32 -11.91 19.89
CA PRO A 263 -12.56 -13.08 19.04
C PRO A 263 -11.39 -14.08 19.05
N SER A 264 -10.18 -13.63 19.42
CA SER A 264 -9.00 -14.50 19.52
C SER A 264 -7.97 -13.97 20.53
N ASP A 265 -6.94 -14.79 20.76
CA ASP A 265 -5.76 -14.43 21.57
C ASP A 265 -4.70 -13.63 20.81
N ALA A 266 -4.95 -13.28 19.54
CA ALA A 266 -4.05 -12.43 18.79
C ALA A 266 -3.93 -11.06 19.46
N ARG A 267 -2.69 -10.57 19.62
CA ARG A 267 -2.39 -9.32 20.33
C ARG A 267 -3.10 -8.09 19.74
N ASN A 268 -3.33 -8.09 18.43
CA ASN A 268 -3.97 -7.03 17.67
C ASN A 268 -5.47 -7.28 17.43
N ALA A 269 -6.04 -8.37 17.96
CA ALA A 269 -7.47 -8.62 17.88
C ALA A 269 -8.25 -7.46 18.52
N LEU A 270 -9.35 -7.08 17.90
CA LEU A 270 -10.24 -6.02 18.38
C LEU A 270 -11.51 -6.65 18.97
N PRO A 271 -12.14 -6.01 19.97
CA PRO A 271 -13.40 -6.50 20.51
C PRO A 271 -14.49 -6.50 19.44
N GLU A 272 -15.38 -7.49 19.49
CA GLU A 272 -16.56 -7.49 18.64
C GLU A 272 -17.58 -6.47 19.14
N CYS A 273 -18.21 -5.78 18.20
CA CYS A 273 -19.26 -4.79 18.46
C CYS A 273 -20.45 -5.07 17.55
N SER A 274 -21.65 -4.78 18.03
CA SER A 274 -22.85 -4.77 17.22
C SER A 274 -22.82 -3.64 16.18
N GLU A 275 -23.78 -3.65 15.26
CA GLU A 275 -24.02 -2.58 14.29
C GLU A 275 -24.29 -1.22 14.98
N GLN A 276 -24.70 -1.23 16.25
CA GLN A 276 -24.93 -0.06 17.09
C GLN A 276 -23.75 0.27 18.01
N TYR A 277 -22.57 -0.32 17.75
CA TYR A 277 -21.35 -0.13 18.52
C TYR A 277 -21.37 -0.72 19.94
N GLU A 278 -22.42 -1.45 20.31
CA GLU A 278 -22.54 -2.08 21.64
C GLU A 278 -21.67 -3.34 21.70
N SER A 279 -20.89 -3.49 22.77
CA SER A 279 -20.07 -4.70 23.01
C SER A 279 -20.95 -5.88 23.45
N ASN A 280 -20.34 -7.03 23.75
CA ASN A 280 -21.04 -8.15 24.40
C ASN A 280 -21.56 -7.80 25.82
N VAL A 281 -21.10 -6.70 26.42
CA VAL A 281 -21.61 -6.18 27.69
C VAL A 281 -22.64 -5.10 27.38
N ALA A 282 -23.91 -5.43 27.60
CA ALA A 282 -25.03 -4.51 27.37
C ALA A 282 -24.81 -3.19 28.13
N GLY A 283 -24.98 -2.05 27.44
CA GLY A 283 -24.75 -0.71 27.98
C GLY A 283 -23.32 -0.19 27.83
N ILE A 284 -22.36 -0.99 27.35
CA ILE A 284 -21.01 -0.54 27.01
C ILE A 284 -20.84 -0.49 25.49
N TYR A 285 -20.59 0.71 24.97
CA TYR A 285 -20.40 1.01 23.56
C TYR A 285 -18.93 1.31 23.26
N ILE A 286 -18.44 0.94 22.07
CA ILE A 286 -17.04 1.12 21.67
C ILE A 286 -16.98 1.90 20.36
N VAL A 287 -16.27 3.03 20.37
CA VAL A 287 -16.16 3.90 19.19
C VAL A 287 -14.71 4.14 18.78
N GLY A 288 -14.50 4.45 17.50
CA GLY A 288 -13.20 4.74 16.91
C GLY A 288 -12.31 3.50 16.74
N ALA A 289 -11.00 3.71 16.85
CA ALA A 289 -9.99 2.70 16.50
C ALA A 289 -10.10 1.40 17.30
N LEU A 290 -10.61 1.43 18.54
CA LEU A 290 -10.81 0.21 19.33
C LEU A 290 -11.90 -0.69 18.74
N GLY A 291 -12.93 -0.12 18.12
CA GLY A 291 -13.99 -0.89 17.45
C GLY A 291 -13.59 -1.45 16.07
N GLY A 292 -12.42 -1.07 15.55
CA GLY A 292 -11.94 -1.51 14.23
C GLY A 292 -12.03 -0.50 13.11
N TYR A 293 -12.34 0.75 13.43
CA TYR A 293 -12.49 1.80 12.42
C TYR A 293 -11.62 3.03 12.75
N PRO A 294 -10.33 3.05 12.36
CA PRO A 294 -9.36 4.06 12.79
C PRO A 294 -9.37 5.37 11.97
N LEU A 295 -10.49 5.73 11.33
CA LEU A 295 -10.63 7.00 10.59
C LEU A 295 -11.28 8.08 11.46
N ILE A 296 -10.69 9.28 11.47
CA ILE A 296 -11.12 10.38 12.35
C ILE A 296 -12.59 10.79 12.07
N LYS A 297 -12.93 11.03 10.81
CA LYS A 297 -14.30 11.45 10.41
C LYS A 297 -15.36 10.41 10.78
N GLN A 298 -15.04 9.13 10.57
CA GLN A 298 -15.93 8.04 10.95
C GLN A 298 -16.06 7.93 12.47
N ALA A 299 -14.95 7.97 13.21
CA ALA A 299 -14.97 7.91 14.67
C ALA A 299 -15.84 9.02 15.26
N ILE A 300 -15.78 10.23 14.68
CA ILE A 300 -16.65 11.35 15.05
C ILE A 300 -18.13 10.99 14.82
N ASN A 301 -18.50 10.44 13.67
CA ASN A 301 -19.89 10.01 13.43
C ASN A 301 -20.33 8.88 14.37
N GLN A 302 -19.46 7.91 14.67
CA GLN A 302 -19.75 6.84 15.62
C GLN A 302 -20.04 7.39 17.03
N GLY A 303 -19.30 8.40 17.46
CA GLY A 303 -19.55 9.09 18.73
C GLY A 303 -20.95 9.72 18.81
N TYR A 304 -21.36 10.40 17.74
CA TYR A 304 -22.71 10.97 17.61
C TYR A 304 -23.78 9.86 17.68
N GLU A 305 -23.61 8.82 16.87
CA GLU A 305 -24.58 7.73 16.73
C GLU A 305 -24.70 6.87 17.99
N ALA A 306 -23.60 6.61 18.70
CA ALA A 306 -23.62 5.89 19.96
C ALA A 306 -24.50 6.58 21.01
N VAL A 307 -24.46 7.91 21.08
CA VAL A 307 -25.35 8.68 21.96
C VAL A 307 -26.81 8.51 21.54
N GLU A 308 -27.13 8.64 20.25
CA GLU A 308 -28.50 8.41 19.74
C GLU A 308 -29.02 7.00 20.09
N TYR A 309 -28.18 5.96 19.92
CA TYR A 309 -28.54 4.59 20.26
C TYR A 309 -28.77 4.41 21.77
N ILE A 310 -27.93 5.01 22.62
CA ILE A 310 -28.13 5.00 24.08
C ILE A 310 -29.45 5.67 24.47
N LEU A 311 -29.86 6.71 23.74
CA LEU A 311 -31.13 7.40 23.97
C LEU A 311 -32.34 6.63 23.42
N GLY A 312 -32.13 5.54 22.68
CA GLY A 312 -33.17 4.74 22.05
C GLY A 312 -33.69 5.32 20.74
N ASN A 313 -32.99 6.29 20.16
CA ASN A 313 -33.36 6.90 18.88
C ASN A 313 -32.90 6.02 17.71
N ALA A 314 -33.76 5.91 16.69
CA ALA A 314 -33.41 5.25 15.45
C ALA A 314 -32.58 6.21 14.57
N VAL A 315 -31.26 6.05 14.60
CA VAL A 315 -30.35 6.71 13.66
C VAL A 315 -29.73 5.68 12.73
N GLU A 316 -29.80 5.96 11.43
CA GLU A 316 -29.12 5.14 10.43
C GLU A 316 -27.63 5.52 10.39
N PRO A 317 -26.67 4.60 10.39
CA PRO A 317 -25.23 4.93 10.33
C PRO A 317 -24.86 5.89 9.20
N ALA A 318 -23.84 6.73 9.39
CA ALA A 318 -23.43 7.77 8.44
C ALA A 318 -22.99 7.24 7.07
N ASP A 319 -22.52 5.99 7.05
CA ASP A 319 -22.13 5.29 5.82
C ASP A 319 -23.31 4.63 5.10
N ALA A 320 -24.46 4.48 5.74
CA ALA A 320 -25.55 3.68 5.22
C ALA A 320 -26.17 4.24 3.93
N PRO A 321 -26.35 5.57 3.74
CA PRO A 321 -26.77 6.09 2.44
C PRO A 321 -25.83 5.73 1.29
N ILE A 322 -24.52 5.71 1.57
CA ILE A 322 -23.48 5.32 0.62
C ILE A 322 -23.62 3.83 0.31
N LEU A 323 -23.75 2.98 1.33
CA LEU A 323 -23.93 1.54 1.16
C LEU A 323 -25.23 1.21 0.41
N LYS A 324 -26.36 1.85 0.76
CA LYS A 324 -27.65 1.74 0.06
C LYS A 324 -27.51 2.06 -1.42
N SER A 325 -26.85 3.16 -1.77
CA SER A 325 -26.63 3.52 -3.17
C SER A 325 -25.86 2.43 -3.93
N LYS A 326 -24.87 1.79 -3.29
CA LYS A 326 -24.08 0.69 -3.88
C LYS A 326 -24.90 -0.58 -4.07
N ILE A 327 -25.76 -0.93 -3.11
CA ILE A 327 -26.57 -2.15 -3.18
C ILE A 327 -27.88 -1.98 -3.95
N SER A 328 -28.27 -0.74 -4.31
CA SER A 328 -29.49 -0.45 -5.07
C SER A 328 -29.58 -1.21 -6.40
N ILE A 329 -28.44 -1.55 -7.02
CA ILE A 329 -28.35 -2.39 -8.22
C ILE A 329 -28.90 -3.82 -8.01
N LEU A 330 -28.98 -4.25 -6.75
CA LEU A 330 -29.55 -5.53 -6.32
C LEU A 330 -31.04 -5.42 -5.96
N GLU A 331 -31.66 -4.26 -6.20
CA GLU A 331 -33.06 -3.98 -5.86
C GLU A 331 -33.32 -4.16 -4.34
N SER A 332 -32.32 -3.81 -3.52
CA SER A 332 -32.33 -3.89 -2.07
C SER A 332 -31.81 -2.61 -1.44
N ASP A 333 -32.36 -2.25 -0.28
CA ASP A 333 -31.93 -1.15 0.58
C ASP A 333 -31.54 -1.62 2.00
N ASP A 334 -31.57 -2.94 2.25
CA ASP A 334 -31.21 -3.56 3.52
C ASP A 334 -29.70 -3.81 3.58
N VAL A 335 -28.98 -2.80 4.07
CA VAL A 335 -27.52 -2.81 4.23
C VAL A 335 -27.08 -3.94 5.15
N GLU A 336 -27.78 -4.18 6.26
CA GLU A 336 -27.34 -5.14 7.27
C GLU A 336 -27.52 -6.58 6.78
N ALA A 337 -28.63 -6.88 6.10
CA ALA A 337 -28.81 -8.17 5.46
C ALA A 337 -27.76 -8.42 4.37
N PHE A 338 -27.42 -7.40 3.59
CA PHE A 338 -26.36 -7.49 2.59
C PHE A 338 -24.99 -7.77 3.25
N LEU A 339 -24.60 -7.02 4.27
CA LEU A 339 -23.31 -7.21 4.96
C LEU A 339 -23.21 -8.58 5.63
N ARG A 340 -24.29 -9.07 6.26
CA ARG A 340 -24.34 -10.45 6.77
C ARG A 340 -24.15 -11.46 5.66
N LYS A 341 -24.85 -11.31 4.53
CA LYS A 341 -24.67 -12.19 3.35
C LYS A 341 -23.21 -12.19 2.88
N VAL A 342 -22.56 -11.03 2.81
CA VAL A 342 -21.15 -10.91 2.41
C VAL A 342 -20.25 -11.69 3.37
N ARG A 343 -20.38 -11.47 4.68
CA ARG A 343 -19.55 -12.16 5.69
C ARG A 343 -19.77 -13.67 5.68
N ASP A 344 -21.01 -14.11 5.59
CA ASP A 344 -21.37 -15.54 5.69
C ASP A 344 -21.04 -16.31 4.40
N SER A 345 -21.09 -15.63 3.24
CA SER A 345 -20.84 -16.27 1.94
C SER A 345 -19.36 -16.30 1.53
N ILE A 346 -18.51 -15.49 2.17
CA ILE A 346 -17.12 -15.26 1.75
C ILE A 346 -16.18 -15.70 2.87
N PRO A 347 -15.59 -16.91 2.79
CA PRO A 347 -14.78 -17.47 3.87
C PRO A 347 -13.61 -16.59 4.31
N ILE A 348 -12.97 -15.88 3.37
CA ILE A 348 -11.86 -14.98 3.69
C ILE A 348 -12.28 -13.75 4.51
N PHE A 349 -13.58 -13.43 4.58
CA PHE A 349 -14.11 -12.31 5.36
C PHE A 349 -14.79 -12.74 6.65
N ALA A 350 -14.79 -14.03 7.00
CA ALA A 350 -15.48 -14.55 8.17
C ALA A 350 -15.01 -13.89 9.48
N ASP A 351 -13.70 -13.63 9.59
CA ASP A 351 -13.08 -13.04 10.79
C ASP A 351 -12.99 -11.51 10.75
N ILE A 352 -13.55 -10.87 9.70
CA ILE A 352 -13.61 -9.40 9.63
C ILE A 352 -14.79 -8.93 10.49
N ASN A 353 -14.50 -8.08 11.47
CA ASN A 353 -15.54 -7.51 12.32
C ASN A 353 -16.51 -6.62 11.51
N ALA A 354 -17.71 -6.40 12.04
CA ALA A 354 -18.77 -5.68 11.32
C ALA A 354 -18.34 -4.27 10.87
N LEU A 355 -17.60 -3.54 11.71
CA LEU A 355 -17.18 -2.17 11.42
C LEU A 355 -16.11 -2.11 10.31
N MET A 356 -15.14 -3.03 10.33
CA MET A 356 -14.14 -3.17 9.26
C MET A 356 -14.77 -3.58 7.94
N LEU A 357 -15.78 -4.47 7.98
CA LEU A 357 -16.51 -4.87 6.78
C LEU A 357 -17.25 -3.68 6.16
N ARG A 358 -17.88 -2.83 6.98
CA ARG A 358 -18.51 -1.59 6.52
C ARG A 358 -17.50 -0.65 5.87
N GLU A 359 -16.33 -0.43 6.49
CA GLU A 359 -15.25 0.38 5.90
C GLU A 359 -14.87 -0.11 4.51
N MET A 360 -14.63 -1.41 4.40
CA MET A 360 -14.27 -2.04 3.15
C MET A 360 -15.38 -1.83 2.10
N MET A 361 -16.64 -2.00 2.47
CA MET A 361 -17.77 -1.85 1.54
C MET A 361 -18.04 -0.41 1.12
N VAL A 362 -17.74 0.59 1.96
CA VAL A 362 -17.80 2.01 1.58
C VAL A 362 -16.84 2.33 0.45
N GLU A 363 -15.64 1.75 0.47
CA GLU A 363 -14.65 1.91 -0.61
C GLU A 363 -14.88 0.96 -1.81
N SER A 364 -15.71 -0.08 -1.66
CA SER A 364 -15.95 -1.11 -2.69
C SER A 364 -17.12 -0.79 -3.63
N THR A 365 -17.18 -1.41 -4.80
CA THR A 365 -18.28 -1.27 -5.76
C THR A 365 -18.98 -2.61 -5.95
N VAL A 366 -20.33 -2.60 -6.00
CA VAL A 366 -21.12 -3.81 -6.28
C VAL A 366 -21.52 -3.80 -7.75
N HIS A 367 -21.23 -4.88 -8.46
CA HIS A 367 -21.51 -5.06 -9.88
C HIS A 367 -22.52 -6.18 -10.09
N LYS A 368 -23.34 -6.04 -11.12
CA LYS A 368 -24.26 -7.08 -11.60
C LYS A 368 -23.96 -7.33 -13.07
N TYR A 369 -23.62 -8.57 -13.39
CA TYR A 369 -23.28 -8.99 -14.74
C TYR A 369 -24.24 -10.07 -15.24
N VAL A 370 -24.46 -10.12 -16.55
CA VAL A 370 -25.15 -11.20 -17.25
C VAL A 370 -24.15 -12.10 -17.98
N PRO A 371 -24.51 -13.36 -18.32
CA PRO A 371 -23.59 -14.26 -19.01
C PRO A 371 -23.00 -13.64 -20.28
N GLY A 372 -21.68 -13.72 -20.42
CA GLY A 372 -20.93 -13.16 -21.54
C GLY A 372 -20.33 -11.77 -21.29
N ASP A 373 -20.81 -11.02 -20.29
CA ASP A 373 -20.21 -9.74 -19.94
C ASP A 373 -18.74 -9.90 -19.55
N ILE A 374 -17.92 -8.93 -19.96
CA ILE A 374 -16.51 -8.86 -19.59
C ILE A 374 -16.39 -8.06 -18.29
N VAL A 375 -15.81 -8.67 -17.26
CA VAL A 375 -15.51 -7.99 -15.99
C VAL A 375 -14.25 -7.13 -16.17
N PHE A 376 -13.21 -7.73 -16.75
CA PHE A 376 -12.01 -7.03 -17.24
C PHE A 376 -11.30 -7.88 -18.29
N GLU A 377 -10.50 -7.23 -19.12
CA GLU A 377 -9.71 -7.87 -20.17
C GLU A 377 -8.29 -8.17 -19.72
N LYS A 378 -7.66 -9.15 -20.39
CA LYS A 378 -6.24 -9.40 -20.25
C LYS A 378 -5.47 -8.14 -20.62
N ASN A 379 -4.45 -7.83 -19.83
CA ASN A 379 -3.62 -6.63 -19.90
C ASN A 379 -4.28 -5.34 -19.40
N ASP A 380 -5.49 -5.40 -18.82
CA ASP A 380 -6.05 -4.24 -18.13
C ASP A 380 -5.17 -3.81 -16.95
N TYR A 381 -5.07 -2.50 -16.74
CA TYR A 381 -4.23 -1.92 -15.68
C TYR A 381 -4.90 -1.84 -14.31
N THR A 382 -6.17 -2.27 -14.21
CA THR A 382 -6.86 -2.29 -12.92
C THR A 382 -6.21 -3.32 -11.99
N ASN A 383 -6.18 -3.04 -10.69
CA ASN A 383 -5.61 -3.93 -9.68
C ASN A 383 -6.60 -4.25 -8.54
N SER A 384 -7.88 -3.92 -8.73
CA SER A 384 -8.96 -4.26 -7.82
C SER A 384 -9.08 -5.77 -7.64
N PHE A 385 -9.55 -6.14 -6.46
CA PHE A 385 -9.86 -7.51 -6.08
C PHE A 385 -11.36 -7.72 -6.21
N TYR A 386 -11.77 -8.87 -6.73
CA TYR A 386 -13.19 -9.16 -6.94
C TYR A 386 -13.58 -10.39 -6.14
N VAL A 387 -14.74 -10.31 -5.48
CA VAL A 387 -15.36 -11.46 -4.81
C VAL A 387 -16.68 -11.80 -5.46
N VAL A 388 -16.92 -13.09 -5.67
CA VAL A 388 -18.17 -13.62 -6.23
C VAL A 388 -19.18 -13.79 -5.09
N LEU A 389 -20.14 -12.87 -4.98
CA LEU A 389 -21.21 -12.92 -3.99
C LEU A 389 -22.42 -13.74 -4.46
N ASP A 390 -22.59 -13.90 -5.77
CA ASP A 390 -23.61 -14.76 -6.38
C ASP A 390 -23.18 -15.13 -7.81
N GLY A 391 -23.62 -16.28 -8.29
CA GLY A 391 -23.31 -16.80 -9.63
C GLY A 391 -21.85 -17.26 -9.78
N SER A 392 -21.33 -17.06 -10.99
CA SER A 392 -20.00 -17.51 -11.39
C SER A 392 -19.41 -16.70 -12.54
N VAL A 393 -18.08 -16.64 -12.56
CA VAL A 393 -17.29 -16.10 -13.67
C VAL A 393 -16.34 -17.15 -14.21
N ALA A 394 -15.81 -16.91 -15.40
CA ALA A 394 -14.83 -17.74 -16.07
C ALA A 394 -13.53 -16.95 -16.31
N VAL A 395 -12.41 -17.52 -15.88
CA VAL A 395 -11.06 -17.12 -16.27
C VAL A 395 -10.75 -17.73 -17.64
N MET A 396 -10.56 -16.89 -18.65
CA MET A 396 -10.25 -17.36 -20.00
C MET A 396 -8.75 -17.66 -20.11
N ILE A 397 -8.37 -18.94 -20.19
CA ILE A 397 -6.96 -19.34 -20.33
C ILE A 397 -6.45 -19.04 -21.75
N ASP A 398 -7.30 -19.31 -22.75
CA ASP A 398 -7.03 -19.05 -24.16
C ASP A 398 -8.24 -18.33 -24.77
N GLU A 399 -8.05 -17.06 -25.13
CA GLU A 399 -9.11 -16.22 -25.71
C GLU A 399 -9.67 -16.77 -27.02
N LYS A 400 -8.91 -17.63 -27.71
CA LYS A 400 -9.33 -18.28 -28.96
C LYS A 400 -10.05 -19.61 -28.72
N LYS A 401 -10.03 -20.15 -27.50
CA LYS A 401 -10.64 -21.45 -27.15
C LYS A 401 -11.54 -21.31 -25.91
N PRO A 402 -12.83 -20.96 -26.10
CA PRO A 402 -13.77 -20.71 -25.00
C PRO A 402 -13.93 -21.88 -24.01
N ASP A 403 -13.67 -23.11 -24.45
CA ASP A 403 -13.78 -24.31 -23.62
C ASP A 403 -12.60 -24.47 -22.64
N LYS A 404 -11.49 -23.75 -22.86
CA LYS A 404 -10.36 -23.71 -21.93
C LYS A 404 -10.53 -22.55 -20.95
N ARG A 405 -11.37 -22.78 -19.93
CA ARG A 405 -11.65 -21.80 -18.87
C ARG A 405 -11.67 -22.41 -17.48
N ILE A 406 -11.38 -21.60 -16.47
CA ILE A 406 -11.51 -21.94 -15.05
C ILE A 406 -12.73 -21.20 -14.50
N VAL A 407 -13.72 -21.93 -13.98
CA VAL A 407 -14.93 -21.34 -13.41
C VAL A 407 -14.69 -21.01 -11.93
N ILE A 408 -15.00 -19.77 -11.54
CA ILE A 408 -14.93 -19.28 -10.16
C ILE A 408 -16.36 -18.97 -9.72
N GLY A 409 -16.84 -19.70 -8.72
CA GLY A 409 -18.21 -19.55 -8.19
C GLY A 409 -18.28 -18.80 -6.87
N LEU A 410 -19.49 -18.73 -6.31
CA LEU A 410 -19.82 -18.16 -5.00
C LEU A 410 -18.73 -18.39 -3.93
N GLY A 411 -18.43 -17.32 -3.17
CA GLY A 411 -17.50 -17.34 -2.05
C GLY A 411 -16.02 -17.35 -2.44
N ASN A 412 -15.71 -17.54 -3.73
CA ASN A 412 -14.36 -17.44 -4.26
C ASN A 412 -14.10 -16.03 -4.81
N TYR A 413 -12.83 -15.75 -5.11
CA TYR A 413 -12.36 -14.43 -5.52
C TYR A 413 -11.29 -14.51 -6.61
N PHE A 414 -11.07 -13.37 -7.27
CA PHE A 414 -10.05 -13.20 -8.31
C PHE A 414 -9.47 -11.77 -8.32
N GLY A 415 -8.34 -11.60 -8.99
CA GLY A 415 -7.63 -10.33 -9.04
C GLY A 415 -6.57 -10.15 -7.93
N GLU A 416 -6.41 -11.16 -7.07
CA GLU A 416 -5.34 -11.26 -6.06
C GLU A 416 -3.95 -11.16 -6.69
N MET A 417 -3.78 -11.67 -7.91
CA MET A 417 -2.54 -11.50 -8.67
C MET A 417 -2.18 -10.03 -8.89
N GLY A 418 -3.15 -9.19 -9.21
CA GLY A 418 -2.97 -7.75 -9.37
C GLY A 418 -2.68 -7.05 -8.03
N LEU A 419 -3.30 -7.50 -6.93
CA LEU A 419 -3.00 -7.01 -5.56
C LEU A 419 -1.58 -7.32 -5.10
N ILE A 420 -1.04 -8.45 -5.55
CA ILE A 420 0.23 -9.00 -5.07
C ILE A 420 1.38 -8.53 -5.96
N SER A 421 1.28 -8.81 -7.26
CA SER A 421 2.36 -8.55 -8.21
C SER A 421 2.39 -7.11 -8.72
N GLY A 422 1.27 -6.37 -8.60
CA GLY A 422 1.12 -5.02 -9.16
C GLY A 422 0.92 -4.99 -10.67
N ARG A 423 0.94 -6.15 -11.33
CA ARG A 423 0.90 -6.25 -12.79
C ARG A 423 -0.52 -6.18 -13.33
N ARG A 424 -0.63 -5.93 -14.64
CA ARG A 424 -1.89 -6.01 -15.38
C ARG A 424 -2.61 -7.35 -15.20
N ARG A 425 -3.89 -7.35 -15.54
CA ARG A 425 -4.71 -8.56 -15.59
C ARG A 425 -4.08 -9.62 -16.49
N THR A 426 -3.88 -10.81 -15.95
CA THR A 426 -3.15 -11.89 -16.63
C THR A 426 -4.03 -12.70 -17.58
N ALA A 427 -5.35 -12.60 -17.39
CA ALA A 427 -6.38 -13.26 -18.17
C ALA A 427 -7.63 -12.39 -18.22
N THR A 428 -8.43 -12.58 -19.27
CA THR A 428 -9.77 -11.97 -19.39
C THR A 428 -10.74 -12.73 -18.49
N ILE A 429 -11.59 -11.99 -17.76
CA ILE A 429 -12.65 -12.57 -16.92
C ILE A 429 -14.01 -12.26 -17.54
N ARG A 430 -14.83 -13.29 -17.73
CA ARG A 430 -16.19 -13.17 -18.23
C ARG A 430 -17.21 -13.73 -17.26
N ALA A 431 -18.38 -13.13 -17.19
CA ALA A 431 -19.50 -13.71 -16.46
C ALA A 431 -19.95 -15.02 -17.14
N GLU A 432 -19.95 -16.12 -16.37
CA GLU A 432 -20.39 -17.44 -16.85
C GLU A 432 -21.90 -17.61 -16.62
N SER A 433 -22.39 -17.04 -15.51
CA SER A 433 -23.81 -16.95 -15.17
C SER A 433 -24.19 -15.51 -14.83
N LYS A 434 -25.47 -15.24 -14.56
CA LYS A 434 -25.85 -13.98 -13.89
C LYS A 434 -25.15 -13.95 -12.54
N CYS A 435 -24.31 -12.95 -12.31
CA CYS A 435 -23.49 -12.91 -11.11
C CYS A 435 -23.46 -11.52 -10.48
N VAL A 436 -23.21 -11.52 -9.17
CA VAL A 436 -23.01 -10.31 -8.36
C VAL A 436 -21.58 -10.34 -7.87
N LEU A 437 -20.82 -9.30 -8.20
CA LEU A 437 -19.42 -9.17 -7.83
C LEU A 437 -19.21 -7.96 -6.92
N ILE A 438 -18.34 -8.11 -5.92
CA ILE A 438 -17.85 -7.00 -5.11
C ILE A 438 -16.44 -6.68 -5.59
N GLU A 439 -16.25 -5.50 -6.18
CA GLU A 439 -14.95 -4.95 -6.53
C GLU A 439 -14.38 -4.15 -5.35
N ILE A 440 -13.22 -4.55 -4.85
CA ILE A 440 -12.55 -3.96 -3.71
C ILE A 440 -11.22 -3.34 -4.20
N PRO A 441 -11.00 -2.04 -3.99
CA PRO A 441 -9.76 -1.39 -4.40
C PRO A 441 -8.52 -1.98 -3.72
N ARG A 442 -7.38 -1.97 -4.43
CA ARG A 442 -6.12 -2.51 -3.93
C ARG A 442 -5.72 -1.92 -2.57
N ARG A 443 -5.86 -0.61 -2.40
CA ARG A 443 -5.51 0.08 -1.15
C ARG A 443 -6.29 -0.47 0.04
N THR A 444 -7.58 -0.77 -0.16
CA THR A 444 -8.50 -1.27 0.85
C THR A 444 -8.08 -2.70 1.23
N MET A 445 -7.84 -3.56 0.25
CA MET A 445 -7.36 -4.93 0.51
C MET A 445 -5.99 -4.97 1.19
N ILE A 446 -5.07 -4.05 0.88
CA ILE A 446 -3.79 -3.93 1.60
C ILE A 446 -4.02 -3.60 3.07
N LYS A 447 -4.94 -2.68 3.40
CA LYS A 447 -5.31 -2.39 4.80
C LYS A 447 -5.87 -3.63 5.49
N VAL A 448 -6.81 -4.34 4.87
CA VAL A 448 -7.40 -5.57 5.44
C VAL A 448 -6.31 -6.62 5.69
N ARG A 449 -5.43 -6.85 4.71
CA ARG A 449 -4.29 -7.78 4.82
C ARG A 449 -3.28 -7.39 5.91
N GLY A 450 -3.12 -6.10 6.17
CA GLY A 450 -2.25 -5.59 7.23
C GLY A 450 -2.82 -5.81 8.63
N ASN A 451 -4.16 -5.82 8.75
CA ASN A 451 -4.86 -5.93 10.03
C ASN A 451 -5.36 -7.35 10.36
N SER A 452 -5.52 -8.24 9.37
CA SER A 452 -5.87 -9.66 9.56
C SER A 452 -4.78 -10.58 8.99
N PRO A 453 -3.97 -11.22 9.87
CA PRO A 453 -3.03 -12.26 9.49
C PRO A 453 -3.67 -13.42 8.72
N GLU A 454 -4.91 -13.78 9.06
CA GLU A 454 -5.68 -14.88 8.49
C GLU A 454 -6.02 -14.58 7.02
N VAL A 455 -6.54 -13.37 6.74
CA VAL A 455 -6.76 -12.88 5.37
C VAL A 455 -5.45 -12.90 4.58
N ARG A 456 -4.36 -12.45 5.18
CA ARG A 456 -3.04 -12.45 4.54
C ARG A 456 -2.60 -13.84 4.13
N GLN A 457 -2.64 -14.79 5.05
CA GLN A 457 -2.23 -16.16 4.79
C GLN A 457 -3.12 -16.82 3.73
N ALA A 458 -4.43 -16.60 3.80
CA ALA A 458 -5.38 -17.12 2.81
C ALA A 458 -5.10 -16.57 1.40
N LEU A 459 -4.84 -15.26 1.26
CA LEU A 459 -4.51 -14.63 -0.02
C LEU A 459 -3.18 -15.13 -0.58
N ASP A 460 -2.13 -15.20 0.24
CA ASP A 460 -0.81 -15.64 -0.21
C ASP A 460 -0.85 -17.11 -0.66
N ARG A 461 -1.57 -17.97 0.07
CA ARG A 461 -1.79 -19.37 -0.30
C ARG A 461 -2.53 -19.51 -1.64
N GLU A 462 -3.69 -18.87 -1.78
CA GLU A 462 -4.50 -19.00 -3.01
C GLU A 462 -3.77 -18.41 -4.22
N ALA A 463 -3.05 -17.31 -4.03
CA ALA A 463 -2.24 -16.72 -5.09
C ALA A 463 -1.12 -17.67 -5.54
N ALA A 464 -0.45 -18.37 -4.62
CA ALA A 464 0.56 -19.35 -4.97
C ALA A 464 -0.02 -20.51 -5.80
N ILE A 465 -1.13 -21.12 -5.33
CA ILE A 465 -1.83 -22.20 -6.05
C ILE A 465 -2.19 -21.75 -7.46
N ARG A 466 -2.83 -20.58 -7.60
CA ARG A 466 -3.29 -20.08 -8.90
C ARG A 466 -2.15 -19.71 -9.84
N GLN A 467 -1.05 -19.18 -9.32
CA GLN A 467 0.14 -18.87 -10.10
C GLN A 467 0.83 -20.12 -10.61
N ILE A 468 0.98 -21.14 -9.76
CA ILE A 468 1.52 -22.44 -10.17
C ILE A 468 0.62 -23.06 -11.24
N GLN A 469 -0.70 -23.07 -11.02
CA GLN A 469 -1.65 -23.59 -12.00
C GLN A 469 -1.56 -22.84 -13.33
N THR A 470 -1.53 -21.50 -13.31
CA THR A 470 -1.56 -20.69 -14.53
C THR A 470 -0.26 -20.79 -15.34
N TYR A 471 0.90 -20.70 -14.68
CA TYR A 471 2.18 -20.51 -15.38
C TYR A 471 3.02 -21.77 -15.51
N ILE A 472 2.83 -22.74 -14.61
CA ILE A 472 3.58 -24.00 -14.60
C ILE A 472 2.68 -25.13 -15.07
N ALA A 473 1.49 -25.28 -14.47
CA ALA A 473 0.71 -26.50 -14.51
C ALA A 473 -0.76 -26.30 -14.94
N PRO A 474 -1.04 -25.73 -16.14
CA PRO A 474 -2.39 -25.32 -16.54
C PRO A 474 -3.37 -26.46 -16.76
N ASN A 475 -2.87 -27.70 -16.93
CA ASN A 475 -3.68 -28.88 -17.13
C ASN A 475 -3.73 -29.79 -15.88
N VAL A 476 -3.18 -29.34 -14.75
CA VAL A 476 -3.16 -30.11 -13.50
C VAL A 476 -4.36 -29.68 -12.65
N PRO A 477 -5.13 -30.64 -12.08
CA PRO A 477 -6.21 -30.35 -11.14
C PRO A 477 -5.73 -29.51 -9.97
N ARG A 478 -6.60 -28.64 -9.46
CA ARG A 478 -6.26 -27.75 -8.33
C ARG A 478 -5.81 -28.53 -7.10
N ASP A 479 -6.44 -29.65 -6.80
CA ASP A 479 -6.18 -30.43 -5.59
C ASP A 479 -4.74 -30.97 -5.55
N ASP A 480 -4.19 -31.37 -6.69
CA ASP A 480 -2.80 -31.83 -6.82
C ASP A 480 -1.78 -30.68 -6.66
N LEU A 481 -2.23 -29.43 -6.69
CA LEU A 481 -1.38 -28.24 -6.56
C LEU A 481 -1.38 -27.66 -5.14
N ILE A 482 -2.21 -28.17 -4.23
CA ILE A 482 -2.30 -27.65 -2.87
C ILE A 482 -0.98 -27.93 -2.12
N ASP A 483 -0.52 -29.18 -2.12
CA ASP A 483 0.67 -29.60 -1.37
C ASP A 483 1.94 -28.90 -1.86
N ILE A 484 2.08 -28.72 -3.18
CA ILE A 484 3.24 -28.03 -3.76
C ILE A 484 3.22 -26.52 -3.49
N ALA A 485 2.04 -25.90 -3.43
CA ALA A 485 1.92 -24.50 -3.07
C ALA A 485 2.17 -24.27 -1.58
N GLU A 486 1.69 -25.16 -0.71
CA GLU A 486 1.91 -25.09 0.74
C GLU A 486 3.37 -25.30 1.14
N SER A 487 4.10 -26.15 0.39
CA SER A 487 5.54 -26.37 0.58
C SER A 487 6.43 -25.35 -0.14
N SER A 488 5.83 -24.40 -0.88
CA SER A 488 6.59 -23.36 -1.59
C SER A 488 6.91 -22.16 -0.71
N GLU A 489 8.05 -21.51 -1.00
CA GLU A 489 8.54 -20.36 -0.24
C GLU A 489 8.52 -19.10 -1.12
N ILE A 490 7.98 -17.99 -0.61
CA ILE A 490 8.11 -16.69 -1.26
C ILE A 490 9.48 -16.11 -0.87
N LYS A 491 10.39 -15.99 -1.84
CA LYS A 491 11.70 -15.36 -1.67
C LYS A 491 11.78 -14.02 -2.37
N SER A 492 12.30 -13.00 -1.68
CA SER A 492 12.58 -11.67 -2.23
C SER A 492 14.06 -11.52 -2.56
N TYR A 493 14.37 -10.77 -3.61
CA TYR A 493 15.72 -10.52 -4.09
C TYR A 493 15.89 -9.03 -4.44
N LYS A 494 16.99 -8.42 -4.04
CA LYS A 494 17.40 -7.08 -4.46
C LYS A 494 17.90 -7.12 -5.90
N SER A 495 17.91 -5.97 -6.60
CA SER A 495 18.55 -5.89 -7.91
C SER A 495 20.04 -6.29 -7.78
N GLY A 496 20.52 -7.13 -8.70
CA GLY A 496 21.85 -7.72 -8.68
C GLY A 496 22.01 -8.94 -7.78
N GLU A 497 21.01 -9.33 -6.99
CA GLU A 497 21.11 -10.48 -6.10
C GLU A 497 20.96 -11.81 -6.87
N VAL A 498 21.81 -12.77 -6.55
CA VAL A 498 21.87 -14.07 -7.24
C VAL A 498 20.83 -15.03 -6.67
N LEU A 499 20.02 -15.64 -7.54
CA LEU A 499 19.09 -16.71 -7.17
C LEU A 499 19.82 -18.05 -7.03
N PHE A 500 20.67 -18.37 -8.01
CA PHE A 500 21.57 -19.51 -8.03
C PHE A 500 22.66 -19.30 -9.09
N ASN A 501 23.81 -19.95 -8.94
CA ASN A 501 24.94 -19.88 -9.86
C ASN A 501 24.98 -21.06 -10.83
N GLU A 502 25.63 -20.85 -11.97
CA GLU A 502 26.07 -21.94 -12.85
C GLU A 502 26.93 -22.95 -12.06
N GLY A 503 26.60 -24.24 -12.20
CA GLY A 503 27.28 -25.33 -11.50
C GLY A 503 26.68 -25.70 -10.14
N ASP A 504 25.76 -24.91 -9.58
CA ASP A 504 25.07 -25.26 -8.33
C ASP A 504 24.20 -26.52 -8.51
N GLU A 505 23.84 -27.18 -7.40
CA GLU A 505 22.88 -28.28 -7.43
C GLU A 505 21.49 -27.79 -7.88
N ALA A 506 20.79 -28.61 -8.67
CA ALA A 506 19.43 -28.32 -9.11
C ALA A 506 18.41 -28.81 -8.06
N ASP A 507 18.19 -27.99 -7.03
CA ASP A 507 17.37 -28.29 -5.85
C ASP A 507 15.98 -27.64 -5.89
N SER A 508 15.73 -26.71 -6.80
CA SER A 508 14.52 -25.88 -6.79
C SER A 508 14.11 -25.37 -8.17
N LEU A 509 12.81 -25.05 -8.29
CA LEU A 509 12.24 -24.26 -9.38
C LEU A 509 11.84 -22.89 -8.83
N HIS A 510 12.11 -21.82 -9.56
CA HIS A 510 11.72 -20.46 -9.17
C HIS A 510 10.69 -19.90 -10.16
N LEU A 511 9.44 -19.76 -9.73
CA LEU A 511 8.42 -19.02 -10.47
C LEU A 511 8.50 -17.54 -10.11
N ILE A 512 8.80 -16.69 -11.08
CA ILE A 512 9.00 -15.26 -10.82
C ILE A 512 7.62 -14.62 -10.64
N ARG A 513 7.32 -14.16 -9.42
CA ARG A 513 6.05 -13.58 -8.99
C ARG A 513 5.99 -12.06 -9.23
N LYS A 514 7.12 -11.37 -8.99
CA LYS A 514 7.31 -9.93 -9.16
C LYS A 514 8.72 -9.67 -9.71
N GLY A 515 8.88 -8.60 -10.48
CA GLY A 515 10.18 -8.24 -11.06
C GLY A 515 10.60 -9.20 -12.16
N SER A 516 11.90 -9.46 -12.24
CA SER A 516 12.52 -10.19 -13.32
C SER A 516 13.97 -10.56 -13.05
N VAL A 517 14.45 -11.53 -13.82
CA VAL A 517 15.80 -12.07 -13.68
C VAL A 517 16.52 -12.12 -15.02
N SER A 518 17.84 -11.95 -14.98
CA SER A 518 18.75 -12.22 -16.09
C SER A 518 19.33 -13.63 -15.94
N VAL A 519 19.37 -14.38 -17.04
CA VAL A 519 20.05 -15.67 -17.15
C VAL A 519 21.37 -15.42 -17.86
N ALA A 520 22.49 -15.73 -17.23
CA ALA A 520 23.82 -15.50 -17.77
C ALA A 520 24.71 -16.74 -17.67
N LYS A 521 25.62 -16.90 -18.63
CA LYS A 521 26.58 -18.00 -18.66
C LYS A 521 28.00 -17.46 -18.78
N ARG A 522 28.96 -18.16 -18.19
CA ARG A 522 30.36 -17.76 -18.28
C ARG A 522 31.00 -18.31 -19.57
N LEU A 523 31.33 -17.43 -20.51
CA LEU A 523 31.99 -17.74 -21.77
C LEU A 523 33.34 -17.02 -21.84
N ASP A 524 34.43 -17.75 -22.07
CA ASP A 524 35.81 -17.21 -22.15
C ASP A 524 36.20 -16.28 -20.98
N GLY A 525 35.71 -16.59 -19.78
CA GLY A 525 35.97 -15.83 -18.56
C GLY A 525 35.11 -14.57 -18.39
N ARG A 526 34.20 -14.26 -19.31
CA ARG A 526 33.22 -13.17 -19.22
C ARG A 526 31.82 -13.72 -18.96
N SER A 527 31.02 -12.98 -18.19
CA SER A 527 29.60 -13.29 -18.02
C SER A 527 28.85 -12.74 -19.23
N VAL A 528 28.08 -13.59 -19.92
CA VAL A 528 27.27 -13.19 -21.07
C VAL A 528 25.81 -13.45 -20.73
N VAL A 529 24.98 -12.39 -20.76
CA VAL A 529 23.53 -12.50 -20.57
C VAL A 529 22.92 -13.22 -21.77
N LEU A 530 22.32 -14.38 -21.51
CA LEU A 530 21.67 -15.21 -22.52
C LEU A 530 20.22 -14.82 -22.72
N SER A 531 19.50 -14.55 -21.64
CA SER A 531 18.08 -14.21 -21.73
C SER A 531 17.62 -13.47 -20.49
N TYR A 532 16.44 -12.88 -20.60
CA TYR A 532 15.73 -12.25 -19.51
C TYR A 532 14.40 -12.95 -19.29
N VAL A 533 14.07 -13.21 -18.03
CA VAL A 533 12.85 -13.91 -17.65
C VAL A 533 12.04 -12.99 -16.74
N ALA A 534 10.95 -12.47 -17.29
CA ALA A 534 10.01 -11.64 -16.55
C ALA A 534 9.11 -12.48 -15.65
N SER A 535 8.48 -11.84 -14.64
CA SER A 535 7.47 -12.49 -13.81
C SER A 535 6.36 -13.17 -14.65
N GLY A 536 5.70 -14.19 -14.09
CA GLY A 536 4.80 -15.10 -14.82
C GLY A 536 5.54 -16.19 -15.62
N ASN A 537 6.87 -16.19 -15.59
CA ASN A 537 7.69 -17.28 -16.11
C ASN A 537 8.54 -17.86 -14.98
N TYR A 538 9.16 -19.01 -15.23
CA TYR A 538 9.98 -19.69 -14.24
C TYR A 538 11.38 -20.00 -14.77
N VAL A 539 12.30 -20.25 -13.85
CA VAL A 539 13.68 -20.64 -14.10
C VAL A 539 14.09 -21.79 -13.17
N GLY A 540 15.09 -22.56 -13.61
CA GLY A 540 15.66 -23.66 -12.82
C GLY A 540 15.17 -25.05 -13.21
N GLU A 541 14.19 -25.16 -14.12
CA GLU A 541 13.64 -26.43 -14.60
C GLU A 541 14.67 -27.31 -15.31
N MET A 542 15.66 -26.69 -15.98
CA MET A 542 16.62 -27.43 -16.81
C MET A 542 17.42 -28.45 -16.01
N GLY A 543 17.95 -28.04 -14.86
CA GLY A 543 18.70 -28.94 -13.98
C GLY A 543 17.82 -30.01 -13.34
N LEU A 544 16.56 -29.68 -13.02
CA LEU A 544 15.60 -30.62 -12.45
C LEU A 544 15.18 -31.71 -13.44
N ILE A 545 15.07 -31.40 -14.73
CA ILE A 545 14.68 -32.37 -15.77
C ILE A 545 15.85 -33.24 -16.22
N SER A 546 17.03 -32.64 -16.34
CA SER A 546 18.23 -33.33 -16.83
C SER A 546 19.01 -34.05 -15.74
N ASP A 547 18.61 -33.91 -14.47
CA ASP A 547 19.36 -34.38 -13.30
C ASP A 547 20.83 -33.93 -13.34
N ALA A 548 21.05 -32.68 -13.76
CA ALA A 548 22.36 -32.06 -13.91
C ALA A 548 22.45 -30.75 -13.10
N PRO A 549 23.67 -30.28 -12.79
CA PRO A 549 23.89 -28.97 -12.17
C PRO A 549 23.27 -27.81 -12.98
N ARG A 550 23.06 -26.66 -12.32
CA ARG A 550 22.54 -25.45 -12.97
C ARG A 550 23.39 -25.09 -14.19
N SER A 551 22.75 -24.96 -15.36
CA SER A 551 23.44 -24.71 -16.63
C SER A 551 23.85 -23.25 -16.87
N ALA A 552 23.38 -22.33 -16.02
CA ALA A 552 23.59 -20.89 -16.10
C ALA A 552 23.32 -20.26 -14.72
N SER A 553 23.92 -19.09 -14.47
CA SER A 553 23.61 -18.26 -13.31
C SER A 553 22.34 -17.46 -13.56
N VAL A 554 21.56 -17.25 -12.49
CA VAL A 554 20.37 -16.40 -12.54
C VAL A 554 20.47 -15.32 -11.47
N THR A 555 20.29 -14.07 -11.89
CA THR A 555 20.41 -12.89 -11.04
C THR A 555 19.17 -12.02 -11.20
N ALA A 556 18.68 -11.43 -10.12
CA ALA A 556 17.60 -10.47 -10.15
C ALA A 556 18.02 -9.21 -10.93
N ALA A 557 17.36 -8.94 -12.06
CA ALA A 557 17.65 -7.76 -12.87
C ALA A 557 17.11 -6.49 -12.20
N VAL A 558 15.94 -6.59 -11.59
CA VAL A 558 15.33 -5.57 -10.71
C VAL A 558 14.94 -6.23 -9.39
N ALA A 559 14.48 -5.44 -8.40
CA ALA A 559 13.91 -6.00 -7.18
C ALA A 559 12.78 -7.00 -7.50
N SER A 560 12.95 -8.26 -7.09
CA SER A 560 12.16 -9.38 -7.58
C SER A 560 11.67 -10.28 -6.45
N GLU A 561 10.53 -10.95 -6.67
CA GLU A 561 10.04 -12.01 -5.77
C GLU A 561 9.82 -13.29 -6.58
N THR A 562 10.15 -14.44 -6.01
CA THR A 562 9.89 -15.76 -6.61
C THR A 562 9.12 -16.65 -5.64
N ILE A 563 8.21 -17.46 -6.18
CA ILE A 563 7.75 -18.68 -5.50
C ILE A 563 8.81 -19.75 -5.77
N ARG A 564 9.63 -20.06 -4.76
CA ARG A 564 10.60 -21.15 -4.78
C ARG A 564 9.87 -22.44 -4.44
N ILE A 565 9.81 -23.33 -5.41
CA ILE A 565 9.21 -24.65 -5.31
C ILE A 565 10.34 -25.67 -5.14
N ASP A 566 10.21 -26.54 -4.15
CA ASP A 566 11.18 -27.60 -3.92
C ASP A 566 11.29 -28.54 -5.13
N GLY A 567 12.53 -28.88 -5.51
CA GLY A 567 12.82 -29.70 -6.68
C GLY A 567 12.24 -31.11 -6.59
N SER A 568 12.22 -31.70 -5.39
CA SER A 568 11.64 -33.03 -5.17
C SER A 568 10.11 -33.00 -5.31
N ALA A 569 9.45 -31.97 -4.77
CA ALA A 569 8.02 -31.75 -4.92
C ALA A 569 7.63 -31.53 -6.39
N PHE A 570 8.42 -30.73 -7.12
CA PHE A 570 8.18 -30.49 -8.54
C PHE A 570 8.38 -31.75 -9.40
N LYS A 571 9.44 -32.53 -9.14
CA LYS A 571 9.67 -33.83 -9.79
C LYS A 571 8.52 -34.80 -9.54
N HIS A 572 8.01 -34.86 -8.31
CA HIS A 572 6.85 -35.69 -7.98
C HIS A 572 5.61 -35.26 -8.77
N LEU A 573 5.34 -33.95 -8.84
CA LEU A 573 4.22 -33.41 -9.62
C LEU A 573 4.32 -33.78 -11.11
N MET A 574 5.52 -33.69 -11.71
CA MET A 574 5.75 -34.10 -13.10
C MET A 574 5.58 -35.61 -13.32
N ALA A 575 6.02 -36.44 -12.36
CA ALA A 575 5.88 -37.89 -12.44
C ALA A 575 4.40 -38.31 -12.45
N SER A 576 3.57 -37.65 -11.65
CA SER A 576 2.12 -37.89 -11.57
C SER A 576 1.33 -37.26 -12.72
N ASN A 577 1.93 -36.34 -13.49
CA ASN A 577 1.24 -35.59 -14.55
C ASN A 577 2.00 -35.61 -15.90
N PRO A 578 1.77 -36.62 -16.78
CA PRO A 578 2.48 -36.76 -18.05
C PRO A 578 2.36 -35.56 -18.99
N LYS A 579 1.20 -34.87 -19.00
CA LYS A 579 0.98 -33.67 -19.80
C LYS A 579 1.83 -32.48 -19.32
N LEU A 580 1.99 -32.34 -18.01
CA LEU A 580 2.87 -31.33 -17.43
C LEU A 580 4.30 -31.63 -17.85
N LYS A 581 4.78 -32.87 -17.63
CA LYS A 581 6.13 -33.29 -18.00
C LYS A 581 6.45 -32.96 -19.47
N ALA A 582 5.58 -33.34 -20.40
CA ALA A 582 5.78 -33.04 -21.83
C ALA A 582 5.89 -31.53 -22.12
N SER A 583 5.06 -30.69 -21.48
CA SER A 583 5.08 -29.23 -21.68
C SER A 583 6.35 -28.57 -21.12
N VAL A 584 6.92 -29.10 -20.03
CA VAL A 584 8.17 -28.61 -19.45
C VAL A 584 9.36 -29.09 -20.31
N GLU A 585 9.34 -30.33 -20.79
CA GLU A 585 10.35 -30.87 -21.73
C GLU A 585 10.41 -30.11 -23.06
N GLU A 586 9.27 -29.63 -23.56
CA GLU A 586 9.21 -28.77 -24.76
C GLU A 586 9.91 -27.42 -24.50
N LYS A 587 9.56 -26.72 -23.41
CA LYS A 587 10.22 -25.48 -23.00
C LYS A 587 11.73 -25.66 -22.78
N PHE A 588 12.14 -26.80 -22.24
CA PHE A 588 13.56 -27.14 -22.06
C PHE A 588 14.32 -27.18 -23.40
N LYS A 589 13.74 -27.81 -24.43
CA LYS A 589 14.33 -27.88 -25.77
C LYS A 589 14.45 -26.50 -26.43
N ASP A 590 13.43 -25.66 -26.27
CA ASP A 590 13.45 -24.30 -26.80
C ASP A 590 14.57 -23.47 -26.17
N ARG A 591 14.73 -23.54 -24.85
CA ARG A 591 15.79 -22.84 -24.11
C ARG A 591 17.19 -23.31 -24.47
N LEU A 592 17.39 -24.62 -24.64
CA LEU A 592 18.65 -25.18 -25.13
C LEU A 592 19.03 -24.58 -26.49
N THR A 593 18.10 -24.61 -27.44
CA THR A 593 18.32 -24.11 -28.81
C THR A 593 18.63 -22.60 -28.80
N GLN A 594 17.94 -21.83 -27.95
CA GLN A 594 18.15 -20.39 -27.83
C GLN A 594 19.52 -20.06 -27.22
N ASN A 595 19.90 -20.77 -26.16
CA ASN A 595 21.18 -20.56 -25.48
C ASN A 595 22.38 -20.91 -26.38
N GLU A 596 22.27 -21.97 -27.19
CA GLU A 596 23.31 -22.34 -28.17
C GLU A 596 23.52 -21.27 -29.24
N ARG A 597 22.44 -20.68 -29.77
CA ARG A 597 22.53 -19.61 -30.77
C ARG A 597 23.24 -18.37 -30.25
N ILE A 598 22.90 -17.93 -29.03
CA ILE A 598 23.47 -16.72 -28.42
C ILE A 598 24.94 -16.93 -28.06
N SER A 599 25.31 -18.15 -27.66
CA SER A 599 26.71 -18.52 -27.38
C SER A 599 27.58 -18.45 -28.65
N GLN A 600 27.01 -18.59 -29.85
CA GLN A 600 27.75 -18.55 -31.12
C GLN A 600 27.89 -17.14 -31.71
N THR A 601 26.99 -16.21 -31.42
CA THR A 601 26.97 -14.88 -32.06
C THR A 601 27.77 -13.80 -31.33
N GLY A 602 28.15 -13.99 -30.06
CA GLY A 602 29.15 -13.18 -29.33
C GLY A 602 28.86 -11.68 -29.12
N GLY A 603 27.94 -11.06 -29.87
CA GLY A 603 27.73 -9.61 -29.91
C GLY A 603 26.35 -9.11 -29.49
N GLY A 604 25.39 -10.00 -29.17
CA GLY A 604 24.01 -9.60 -28.82
C GLY A 604 23.82 -9.11 -27.37
N GLY A 605 24.77 -9.37 -26.46
CA GLY A 605 24.58 -9.10 -25.02
C GLY A 605 24.60 -7.62 -24.64
N GLY A 606 25.43 -6.80 -25.29
CA GLY A 606 25.76 -5.44 -24.81
C GLY A 606 24.59 -4.44 -24.81
N ILE A 607 23.80 -4.39 -25.90
CA ILE A 607 22.61 -3.53 -25.95
C ILE A 607 21.51 -4.01 -24.99
N LEU A 608 21.37 -5.33 -24.80
CA LEU A 608 20.39 -5.87 -23.87
C LEU A 608 20.76 -5.51 -22.42
N GLU A 609 22.04 -5.65 -22.08
CA GLU A 609 22.60 -5.22 -20.79
C GLU A 609 22.37 -3.72 -20.57
N PHE A 610 22.67 -2.88 -21.55
CA PHE A 610 22.38 -1.44 -21.52
C PHE A 610 20.90 -1.14 -21.24
N LEU A 611 19.97 -1.73 -22.02
CA LEU A 611 18.53 -1.50 -21.83
C LEU A 611 18.06 -1.92 -20.43
N LEU A 612 18.66 -2.96 -19.86
CA LEU A 612 18.37 -3.44 -18.51
C LEU A 612 18.90 -2.50 -17.43
N GLU A 613 20.17 -2.10 -17.51
CA GLU A 613 20.78 -1.11 -16.60
C GLU A 613 19.98 0.18 -16.57
N GLN A 614 19.46 0.58 -17.73
CA GLN A 614 18.66 1.78 -17.80
C GLN A 614 17.25 1.59 -17.24
N GLY A 615 16.76 0.38 -16.94
CA GLY A 615 15.42 0.12 -16.39
C GLY A 615 14.31 0.11 -17.45
N VAL A 616 14.65 -0.14 -18.72
CA VAL A 616 13.67 -0.18 -19.82
C VAL A 616 12.66 -1.31 -19.63
N SER A 617 13.06 -2.37 -18.93
CA SER A 617 12.19 -3.53 -18.68
C SER A 617 10.98 -3.26 -17.80
N GLU A 618 11.00 -2.17 -17.02
CA GLU A 618 9.85 -1.72 -16.22
C GLU A 618 8.96 -0.72 -16.97
N ALA A 619 9.40 -0.20 -18.12
CA ALA A 619 8.62 0.72 -18.93
C ALA A 619 7.41 0.01 -19.57
N THR A 620 6.33 0.73 -19.82
CA THR A 620 5.35 0.27 -20.81
C THR A 620 5.57 0.92 -22.15
N ASP A 621 6.17 2.11 -22.13
CA ASP A 621 6.40 2.93 -23.30
C ASP A 621 7.62 3.83 -23.04
N VAL A 622 8.69 3.61 -23.78
CA VAL A 622 9.94 4.37 -23.68
C VAL A 622 10.15 5.19 -24.95
N LEU A 623 10.55 6.46 -24.79
CA LEU A 623 11.00 7.28 -25.91
C LEU A 623 12.46 6.89 -26.23
N LEU A 624 12.75 6.60 -27.49
CA LEU A 624 14.09 6.38 -28.01
C LEU A 624 14.38 7.37 -29.13
N ILE A 625 15.64 7.73 -29.26
CA ILE A 625 16.16 8.54 -30.36
C ILE A 625 17.29 7.77 -31.03
N ASP A 626 17.15 7.50 -32.33
CA ASP A 626 18.25 6.99 -33.14
C ASP A 626 19.18 8.14 -33.55
N GLU A 627 20.35 8.22 -32.93
CA GLU A 627 21.35 9.25 -33.19
C GLU A 627 21.93 9.18 -34.62
N SER A 628 21.80 8.05 -35.32
CA SER A 628 22.19 7.97 -36.73
C SER A 628 21.24 8.74 -37.66
N LEU A 629 20.00 8.99 -37.20
CA LEU A 629 18.97 9.73 -37.91
C LEU A 629 18.70 11.11 -37.31
N CYS A 630 19.11 11.35 -36.06
CA CYS A 630 18.87 12.59 -35.36
C CYS A 630 19.77 13.71 -35.88
N VAL A 631 19.18 14.85 -36.23
CA VAL A 631 19.92 16.04 -36.70
C VAL A 631 20.05 17.13 -35.63
N GLY A 632 19.64 16.85 -34.38
CA GLY A 632 19.76 17.79 -33.25
C GLY A 632 18.96 19.09 -33.41
N CYS A 633 17.79 19.05 -34.07
CA CYS A 633 17.00 20.26 -34.36
C CYS A 633 16.07 20.72 -33.22
N ASP A 634 16.00 19.99 -32.10
CA ASP A 634 15.16 20.29 -30.92
C ASP A 634 13.65 20.44 -31.16
N ASN A 635 13.15 20.05 -32.33
CA ASN A 635 11.73 20.08 -32.65
C ASN A 635 10.89 19.23 -31.68
N CYS A 636 11.45 18.13 -31.16
CA CYS A 636 10.75 17.25 -30.23
C CYS A 636 10.46 17.92 -28.89
N GLU A 637 11.42 18.68 -28.34
CA GLU A 637 11.27 19.46 -27.11
C GLU A 637 10.41 20.70 -27.33
N THR A 638 10.65 21.42 -28.43
CA THR A 638 9.89 22.62 -28.78
C THR A 638 8.40 22.29 -28.92
N ALA A 639 8.07 21.24 -29.67
CA ALA A 639 6.68 20.79 -29.82
C ALA A 639 6.08 20.30 -28.50
N CYS A 640 6.87 19.66 -27.63
CA CYS A 640 6.42 19.26 -26.30
C CYS A 640 6.04 20.48 -25.46
N ALA A 641 6.92 21.48 -25.39
CA ALA A 641 6.66 22.72 -24.66
C ALA A 641 5.44 23.47 -25.21
N GLU A 642 5.32 23.62 -26.54
CA GLU A 642 4.18 24.29 -27.16
C GLU A 642 2.84 23.59 -26.88
N THR A 643 2.87 22.26 -26.80
CA THR A 643 1.69 21.45 -26.45
C THR A 643 1.31 21.65 -24.97
N HIS A 644 2.30 21.83 -24.09
CA HIS A 644 2.12 21.82 -22.64
C HIS A 644 2.48 23.16 -21.98
N ASP A 645 1.81 24.23 -22.40
CA ASP A 645 1.85 25.55 -21.76
C ASP A 645 3.26 26.14 -21.58
N GLY A 646 4.14 25.86 -22.53
CA GLY A 646 5.53 26.33 -22.55
C GLY A 646 6.48 25.51 -21.69
N ILE A 647 6.03 24.39 -21.12
CA ILE A 647 6.85 23.52 -20.27
C ILE A 647 7.14 22.21 -21.01
N SER A 648 8.37 22.03 -21.50
CA SER A 648 8.80 20.75 -22.06
C SER A 648 8.78 19.68 -20.97
N ARG A 649 8.24 18.51 -21.30
CA ARG A 649 8.19 17.31 -20.44
C ARG A 649 9.17 16.23 -20.89
N LEU A 650 10.17 16.66 -21.66
CA LEU A 650 11.23 15.90 -22.32
C LEU A 650 12.50 16.75 -22.26
N ASP A 651 13.63 16.10 -22.04
CA ASP A 651 14.97 16.65 -22.33
C ASP A 651 15.65 15.69 -23.32
N ARG A 652 15.95 16.18 -24.53
CA ARG A 652 16.48 15.38 -25.65
C ARG A 652 17.96 15.05 -25.45
N GLU A 653 18.72 15.92 -24.81
CA GLU A 653 20.17 15.73 -24.64
C GLU A 653 20.50 14.93 -23.39
N ALA A 654 19.67 15.05 -22.36
CA ALA A 654 19.86 14.30 -21.13
C ALA A 654 19.44 12.84 -21.32
N GLY A 655 20.36 11.93 -21.03
CA GLY A 655 20.07 10.51 -21.01
C GLY A 655 21.27 9.66 -21.43
N PRO A 656 21.20 8.35 -21.22
CA PRO A 656 22.23 7.42 -21.65
C PRO A 656 22.13 7.12 -23.16
N THR A 657 23.27 6.93 -23.82
CA THR A 657 23.38 6.44 -25.21
C THR A 657 24.21 5.17 -25.25
N TYR A 658 23.78 4.19 -26.03
CA TYR A 658 24.58 3.03 -26.42
C TYR A 658 24.58 2.88 -27.94
N GLU A 659 25.76 2.92 -28.54
CA GLU A 659 25.94 3.01 -29.99
C GLU A 659 25.14 4.18 -30.58
N THR A 660 24.09 3.94 -31.37
CA THR A 660 23.22 4.98 -31.93
C THR A 660 21.91 5.12 -31.18
N MET A 661 21.67 4.33 -30.12
CA MET A 661 20.40 4.32 -29.39
C MET A 661 20.49 5.20 -28.15
N HIS A 662 19.80 6.34 -28.19
CA HIS A 662 19.69 7.28 -27.07
C HIS A 662 18.35 7.15 -26.36
N ILE A 663 18.37 7.10 -25.01
CA ILE A 663 17.17 7.11 -24.17
C ILE A 663 17.07 8.49 -23.50
N PRO A 664 16.32 9.45 -24.07
CA PRO A 664 16.19 10.77 -23.48
C PRO A 664 15.43 10.75 -22.15
N THR A 665 15.58 11.82 -21.37
CA THR A 665 14.90 11.99 -20.09
C THR A 665 13.43 12.32 -20.34
N SER A 666 12.60 11.28 -20.31
CA SER A 666 11.15 11.35 -20.54
C SER A 666 10.42 10.23 -19.79
N CYS A 667 9.17 10.50 -19.35
CA CYS A 667 8.41 9.55 -18.55
C CYS A 667 8.21 8.22 -19.29
N ARG A 668 8.49 7.10 -18.60
CA ARG A 668 8.45 5.75 -19.18
C ARG A 668 7.11 5.01 -18.99
N HIS A 669 6.15 5.72 -18.38
CA HIS A 669 4.82 5.21 -18.05
C HIS A 669 4.84 3.82 -17.40
N CYS A 670 5.79 3.61 -16.47
CA CYS A 670 6.18 2.30 -15.93
C CYS A 670 5.00 1.36 -15.66
N GLU A 671 5.21 0.07 -15.85
CA GLU A 671 4.22 -0.97 -15.57
C GLU A 671 3.70 -0.83 -14.13
N ASN A 672 4.62 -0.58 -13.19
CA ASN A 672 4.35 -0.17 -11.82
C ASN A 672 4.81 1.28 -11.62
N PRO A 673 3.95 2.30 -11.77
CA PRO A 673 4.38 3.68 -11.68
C PRO A 673 4.77 4.06 -10.25
N HIS A 674 6.09 4.19 -10.00
CA HIS A 674 6.61 4.66 -8.70
C HIS A 674 6.03 6.00 -8.26
N CYS A 675 5.64 6.83 -9.23
CA CYS A 675 5.04 8.14 -8.98
C CYS A 675 3.57 8.08 -8.53
N MET A 676 2.82 7.03 -8.87
CA MET A 676 1.40 6.90 -8.48
C MET A 676 1.23 6.46 -7.03
N THR A 677 2.23 5.76 -6.50
CA THR A 677 2.05 4.97 -5.29
C THR A 677 1.72 5.83 -4.07
N ASP A 678 2.08 7.11 -4.08
CA ASP A 678 1.98 7.99 -2.92
C ASP A 678 1.69 9.45 -3.25
N CYS A 679 0.74 9.64 -4.17
CA CYS A 679 0.12 10.94 -4.35
C CYS A 679 -0.91 11.16 -3.22
N PRO A 680 -0.69 12.05 -2.23
CA PRO A 680 -1.63 12.23 -1.13
C PRO A 680 -3.06 12.61 -1.58
N PRO A 681 -3.26 13.49 -2.56
CA PRO A 681 -4.59 13.78 -3.11
C PRO A 681 -5.03 12.76 -4.18
N ASP A 682 -4.28 11.68 -4.39
CA ASP A 682 -4.55 10.69 -5.45
C ASP A 682 -4.68 11.31 -6.85
N ALA A 683 -3.87 12.35 -7.11
CA ALA A 683 -3.89 13.11 -8.36
C ALA A 683 -3.17 12.42 -9.53
N ILE A 684 -2.39 11.37 -9.28
CA ILE A 684 -1.68 10.67 -10.36
C ILE A 684 -2.47 9.42 -10.71
N LYS A 685 -2.97 9.40 -11.94
CA LYS A 685 -3.87 8.36 -12.43
C LYS A 685 -3.22 7.61 -13.59
N ARG A 686 -3.80 6.46 -13.89
CA ARG A 686 -3.52 5.71 -15.10
C ARG A 686 -4.78 5.53 -15.91
N SER A 687 -4.70 5.83 -17.20
CA SER A 687 -5.78 5.57 -18.13
C SER A 687 -5.91 4.06 -18.41
N PRO A 688 -7.03 3.62 -19.01
CA PRO A 688 -7.16 2.25 -19.54
C PRO A 688 -6.13 1.91 -20.62
N ALA A 689 -5.68 2.89 -21.42
CA ALA A 689 -4.65 2.69 -22.44
C ALA A 689 -3.22 2.63 -21.86
N GLY A 690 -3.04 3.01 -20.60
CA GLY A 690 -1.80 2.82 -19.84
C GLY A 690 -0.98 4.06 -19.61
N GLU A 691 -1.38 5.19 -20.18
CA GLU A 691 -0.80 6.49 -19.88
C GLU A 691 -0.96 6.79 -18.38
N VAL A 692 0.17 6.90 -17.68
CA VAL A 692 0.21 7.57 -16.36
C VAL A 692 0.11 9.07 -16.59
N PHE A 693 -0.71 9.80 -15.84
CA PHE A 693 -0.89 11.26 -15.96
C PHE A 693 -1.17 11.90 -14.59
N ILE A 694 -1.13 13.23 -14.53
CA ILE A 694 -1.36 14.02 -13.30
C ILE A 694 -2.61 14.89 -13.52
N GLU A 695 -3.57 14.81 -12.60
CA GLU A 695 -4.81 15.59 -12.56
C GLU A 695 -4.64 16.90 -11.78
N ASP A 696 -5.63 17.78 -11.93
CA ASP A 696 -5.64 19.11 -11.32
C ASP A 696 -5.68 19.10 -9.79
N SER A 697 -6.08 17.99 -9.17
CA SER A 697 -6.05 17.76 -7.71
C SER A 697 -4.62 17.72 -7.13
N CYS A 698 -3.58 17.82 -7.97
CA CYS A 698 -2.20 17.90 -7.51
C CYS A 698 -1.95 19.14 -6.63
N ILE A 699 -1.55 18.88 -5.38
CA ILE A 699 -1.20 19.91 -4.37
C ILE A 699 0.27 20.34 -4.39
N GLY A 700 1.08 19.85 -5.34
CA GLY A 700 2.47 20.29 -5.46
C GLY A 700 3.47 19.77 -4.41
N CYS A 701 3.11 18.74 -3.63
CA CYS A 701 3.97 18.21 -2.55
C CYS A 701 5.33 17.64 -3.01
N GLY A 702 5.47 17.28 -4.28
CA GLY A 702 6.71 16.75 -4.87
C GLY A 702 7.05 15.30 -4.52
N ASN A 703 6.16 14.55 -3.87
CA ASN A 703 6.40 13.13 -3.55
C ASN A 703 6.72 12.32 -4.82
N CYS A 704 5.92 12.48 -5.86
CA CYS A 704 6.09 11.79 -7.13
C CYS A 704 7.45 12.06 -7.80
N ALA A 705 7.97 13.29 -7.68
CA ALA A 705 9.28 13.66 -8.23
C ALA A 705 10.42 12.94 -7.49
N ARG A 706 10.32 12.81 -6.17
CA ARG A 706 11.29 12.05 -5.36
C ARG A 706 11.20 10.55 -5.61
N SER A 707 9.99 10.01 -5.80
CA SER A 707 9.80 8.58 -6.02
C SER A 707 10.18 8.10 -7.42
N CYS A 708 10.38 8.99 -8.39
CA CYS A 708 10.70 8.58 -9.76
C CYS A 708 12.20 8.29 -9.90
N PRO A 709 12.62 7.02 -10.10
CA PRO A 709 14.06 6.69 -10.21
C PRO A 709 14.70 7.24 -11.49
N TYR A 710 13.87 7.66 -12.45
CA TYR A 710 14.30 8.16 -13.76
C TYR A 710 14.40 9.69 -13.81
N GLY A 711 14.02 10.41 -12.73
CA GLY A 711 14.13 11.87 -12.67
C GLY A 711 13.22 12.64 -13.63
N VAL A 712 12.17 12.01 -14.18
CA VAL A 712 11.36 12.55 -15.30
C VAL A 712 10.18 13.44 -14.87
N ILE A 713 10.03 13.72 -13.57
CA ILE A 713 8.92 14.52 -13.01
C ILE A 713 9.50 15.79 -12.42
N GLN A 714 8.96 16.94 -12.85
CA GLN A 714 9.42 18.26 -12.43
C GLN A 714 8.29 19.06 -11.76
N LEU A 715 8.65 20.00 -10.88
CA LEU A 715 7.70 20.93 -10.26
C LEU A 715 7.70 22.26 -11.02
N ALA A 716 6.61 22.57 -11.70
CA ALA A 716 6.46 23.77 -12.53
C ALA A 716 5.23 24.60 -12.13
N SER A 717 5.29 25.92 -12.34
CA SER A 717 4.13 26.80 -12.23
C SER A 717 3.38 26.79 -13.56
N LEU A 718 2.07 26.52 -13.50
CA LEU A 718 1.22 26.39 -14.69
C LEU A 718 0.67 27.72 -15.20
N ASP A 719 0.98 28.86 -14.55
CA ASP A 719 0.43 30.17 -14.89
C ASP A 719 1.21 30.96 -15.96
N ASN A 720 2.12 30.31 -16.68
CA ASN A 720 2.85 30.95 -17.78
C ASN A 720 1.98 31.10 -19.04
N LYS A 721 0.88 31.86 -18.95
CA LYS A 721 0.28 32.46 -20.15
C LYS A 721 1.31 33.39 -20.77
N LYS A 722 1.71 33.06 -22.01
CA LYS A 722 2.70 33.77 -22.85
C LYS A 722 2.71 35.27 -22.58
N SER A 723 3.74 35.76 -21.86
CA SER A 723 4.00 37.19 -21.72
C SER A 723 4.46 37.73 -23.08
N GLY A 724 3.53 38.22 -23.89
CA GLY A 724 3.86 38.91 -25.13
C GLY A 724 4.75 40.14 -24.88
N ILE A 725 5.51 40.56 -25.89
CA ILE A 725 6.45 41.69 -25.82
C ILE A 725 5.82 42.98 -25.24
N LEU A 726 4.51 43.16 -25.44
CA LEU A 726 3.73 44.28 -24.91
C LEU A 726 3.50 44.23 -23.39
N SER A 727 3.45 43.06 -22.74
CA SER A 727 3.25 42.99 -21.28
C SER A 727 4.51 43.37 -20.49
N ARG A 728 5.70 43.22 -21.09
CA ARG A 728 6.98 43.63 -20.46
C ARG A 728 7.16 45.15 -20.39
N LEU A 729 6.48 45.92 -21.23
CA LEU A 729 6.55 47.38 -21.24
C LEU A 729 5.66 48.05 -20.18
N PHE A 730 4.72 47.31 -19.57
CA PHE A 730 3.76 47.83 -18.58
C PHE A 730 3.81 47.09 -17.22
N ALA A 731 4.78 46.21 -17.00
CA ALA A 731 4.94 45.49 -15.74
C ALA A 731 5.45 46.45 -14.63
N LYS A 732 4.54 47.22 -14.05
CA LYS A 732 4.70 47.72 -12.68
C LYS A 732 4.88 46.52 -11.75
N ASN A 733 5.81 46.64 -10.80
CA ASN A 733 6.08 45.68 -9.73
C ASN A 733 4.79 45.04 -9.20
N ASP A 734 4.45 43.88 -9.72
CA ASP A 734 3.32 43.09 -9.26
C ASP A 734 3.89 42.04 -8.32
N THR A 735 3.67 42.25 -7.02
CA THR A 735 3.93 41.27 -5.96
C THR A 735 2.82 40.23 -5.97
N SER A 736 2.54 39.63 -7.13
CA SER A 736 1.59 38.53 -7.23
C SER A 736 2.22 37.29 -6.59
N GLU A 737 1.51 36.70 -5.62
CA GLU A 737 1.86 35.42 -5.01
C GLU A 737 2.16 34.42 -6.13
N LYS A 738 3.39 33.92 -6.19
CA LYS A 738 3.76 32.88 -7.17
C LYS A 738 2.82 31.71 -6.96
N SER A 739 2.08 31.34 -8.00
CA SER A 739 1.19 30.20 -7.91
C SER A 739 1.94 28.93 -7.49
N PRO A 740 1.28 28.08 -6.69
CA PRO A 740 1.90 26.86 -6.18
C PRO A 740 2.35 25.99 -7.36
N LYS A 741 3.61 25.55 -7.32
CA LYS A 741 4.16 24.65 -8.33
C LYS A 741 3.42 23.31 -8.29
N LYS A 742 2.97 22.81 -9.43
CA LYS A 742 2.42 21.46 -9.59
C LYS A 742 3.45 20.52 -10.22
N ALA A 743 3.30 19.23 -9.95
CA ALA A 743 4.10 18.22 -10.62
C ALA A 743 3.65 18.09 -12.08
N VAL A 744 4.61 18.04 -13.00
CA VAL A 744 4.38 17.81 -14.43
C VAL A 744 5.36 16.75 -14.94
N LYS A 745 4.90 15.97 -15.91
CA LYS A 745 5.64 14.88 -16.55
C LYS A 745 4.99 14.57 -17.90
N CYS A 746 5.68 13.84 -18.77
CA CYS A 746 5.08 13.36 -20.02
C CYS A 746 3.82 12.53 -19.72
N ASP A 747 2.73 12.83 -20.45
CA ASP A 747 1.40 12.20 -20.40
C ASP A 747 1.05 11.56 -21.75
N MET A 748 2.05 11.33 -22.61
CA MET A 748 1.88 10.87 -23.99
C MET A 748 1.02 11.78 -24.89
N CYS A 749 0.78 13.03 -24.48
CA CYS A 749 -0.19 13.90 -25.14
C CYS A 749 -1.55 13.18 -25.30
N ARG A 750 -1.97 12.41 -24.29
CA ARG A 750 -3.18 11.58 -24.29
C ARG A 750 -4.46 12.33 -24.70
N ASP A 751 -4.49 13.64 -24.44
CA ASP A 751 -5.63 14.51 -24.67
C ASP A 751 -5.60 15.13 -26.10
N TYR A 752 -4.67 14.72 -26.97
CA TYR A 752 -4.50 15.25 -28.35
C TYR A 752 -4.62 14.14 -29.41
N GLU A 753 -5.41 14.38 -30.47
CA GLU A 753 -5.79 13.41 -31.52
C GLU A 753 -4.67 12.90 -32.46
N GLY A 754 -3.39 13.03 -32.10
CA GLY A 754 -2.27 12.50 -32.90
C GLY A 754 -1.21 11.73 -32.12
N GLY A 755 -1.40 11.50 -30.81
CA GLY A 755 -0.39 10.88 -29.94
C GLY A 755 0.72 11.85 -29.47
N PRO A 756 1.95 11.37 -29.20
CA PRO A 756 3.04 12.21 -28.69
C PRO A 756 3.54 13.25 -29.70
N SER A 757 3.48 14.54 -29.34
CA SER A 757 3.95 15.64 -30.20
C SER A 757 5.45 15.58 -30.50
N CYS A 758 6.26 15.10 -29.55
CA CYS A 758 7.70 14.94 -29.72
C CYS A 758 8.08 13.97 -30.85
N VAL A 759 7.29 12.92 -31.08
CA VAL A 759 7.47 11.96 -32.17
C VAL A 759 7.00 12.56 -33.49
N ARG A 760 5.80 13.17 -33.51
CA ARG A 760 5.25 13.78 -34.73
C ARG A 760 6.09 14.93 -35.27
N ALA A 761 6.76 15.67 -34.40
CA ALA A 761 7.58 16.81 -34.76
C ALA A 761 8.99 16.42 -35.27
N CYS A 762 9.37 15.14 -35.18
CA CYS A 762 10.67 14.66 -35.63
C CYS A 762 10.71 14.58 -37.17
N PRO A 763 11.51 15.42 -37.86
CA PRO A 763 11.49 15.48 -39.33
C PRO A 763 12.15 14.26 -39.99
N THR A 764 13.01 13.54 -39.27
CA THR A 764 13.74 12.38 -39.77
C THR A 764 13.16 11.05 -39.32
N GLY A 765 12.16 11.06 -38.43
CA GLY A 765 11.64 9.85 -37.78
C GLY A 765 12.59 9.22 -36.76
N ALA A 766 13.64 9.93 -36.33
CA ALA A 766 14.61 9.46 -35.33
C ALA A 766 13.99 9.19 -33.96
N ALA A 767 12.97 9.95 -33.56
CA ALA A 767 12.31 9.83 -32.26
C ALA A 767 11.10 8.88 -32.35
N VAL A 768 11.11 7.80 -31.57
CA VAL A 768 10.02 6.80 -31.55
C VAL A 768 9.67 6.40 -30.12
N ARG A 769 8.40 6.10 -29.87
CA ARG A 769 7.96 5.47 -28.62
C ARG A 769 7.72 3.99 -28.85
N VAL A 770 8.29 3.15 -28.01
CA VAL A 770 8.29 1.70 -28.18
C VAL A 770 8.00 0.99 -26.86
N ALA A 771 7.25 -0.12 -26.97
CA ALA A 771 7.07 -1.05 -25.86
C ALA A 771 8.33 -1.92 -25.69
N PRO A 772 8.83 -2.14 -24.45
CA PRO A 772 10.07 -2.88 -24.22
C PRO A 772 10.14 -4.29 -24.78
N GLN A 773 9.00 -4.98 -24.86
CA GLN A 773 8.94 -6.34 -25.43
C GLN A 773 9.30 -6.37 -26.92
N ALA A 774 9.00 -5.29 -27.66
CA ALA A 774 9.41 -5.15 -29.05
C ALA A 774 10.93 -4.98 -29.15
N LEU A 775 11.54 -4.21 -28.24
CA LEU A 775 13.00 -3.99 -28.21
C LEU A 775 13.79 -5.27 -27.92
N ILE A 776 13.33 -6.07 -26.97
CA ILE A 776 14.01 -7.31 -26.56
C ILE A 776 13.90 -8.40 -27.65
N GLN A 777 12.82 -8.40 -28.45
CA GLN A 777 12.62 -9.37 -29.54
C GLN A 777 13.36 -9.00 -30.84
N LEU A 778 13.77 -7.73 -31.02
CA LEU A 778 14.42 -7.25 -32.24
C LEU A 778 15.84 -7.82 -32.46
N GLN A 779 16.45 -8.46 -31.46
CA GLN A 779 17.77 -9.10 -31.58
C GLN A 779 17.76 -10.47 -32.26
N GLY A 780 16.58 -11.02 -32.55
CA GLY A 780 16.43 -12.34 -33.18
C GLY A 780 16.33 -12.31 -34.71
N LYS A 781 16.47 -11.14 -35.36
CA LYS A 781 16.36 -10.97 -36.81
C LYS A 781 17.64 -10.46 -37.44
#